data_AF-K9XZQ7-F1
#
_entry.id   AF-K9XZQ7-F1
#
_cell.length_a   1.000
_cell.length_b   1.000
_cell.length_c   1.000
_cell.angle_alpha   90.00
_cell.angle_beta   90.00
_cell.angle_gamma   90.00
#
_symmetry.space_group_name_H-M   'P 1'
#
loop_
_entity.id
_entity.type
_entity.pdbx_description
1 polymer ?
#
loop_
_entity_poly.entity_id
_entity_poly.type
_entity_poly.pdbx_seq_one_letter_code
_entity_poly.pdbx_strand_id
1 'polypeptide(L)'
;MQESKKKLCLIYANCQRDLIKSHLELSEEVLANYQFVSIPYHFKAIQNNFVIPEEILTKTGLFIYQPIADTYGQQSTASIISRLPANCHKISFPYIYFKGYHPQFTKLDSQNLQQRFINDGSNLNDANIIRLVKQGYTNEEIIQLIRDKNFYTSEFLQHNVNQTLQELSQREQVTDIKIVDFIRRHYQQHYLFYIPAHPSNLIGLKVTNQILAKLNFNLLINAHPEEQLATFKIPIYPSVINHLNLHFISDSTKYKPLALLNDELDFNTCSQQYIESYRRVLAEEKQAITNNLSLSTTSIKSVNNSPFRISVIGGSNSLMRNGYTKYLSDHLAQAIERPVILNYFALGGVTNLFGAIQNIRNNVPQKSDLILFEYCVNDRKAINQGKYSIKLAGRALEGFIRRSKTINPNCRIIILIFGTNSSDYYDNCCQVSALYEAIAKRYEIPVINISEILLKTEGIKFIKSLYEPKDNAHYSKEKGVQIVSQIITQEIINRSLLSQPIRKLEDCYRIYANNLQYLKFTRKFQPQSLCGNYEQSVFKNSLFNESIYTLKQGSTLRLNLKGQLLGLIIKSDWYDGFFQVKFGEQSLVTSSFSEWVQSPESANLNLITLPYQKFSFSKEPQSLSISVCPNPPEKFELDWHKVLPQVSPANWKLSIAGIAYLGEII
;
A
#
# COMPACT_ATOMS: atom_id res chain seq x y z
N MET A 1 20.35 19.10 -61.12
CA MET A 1 19.84 19.43 -59.77
C MET A 1 20.11 18.22 -58.87
N GLN A 2 21.07 18.33 -57.95
CA GLN A 2 21.27 17.33 -56.90
C GLN A 2 20.11 17.48 -55.91
N GLU A 3 19.24 16.48 -55.78
CA GLU A 3 18.24 16.44 -54.70
C GLU A 3 18.98 16.52 -53.36
N SER A 4 18.80 17.64 -52.65
CA SER A 4 19.24 17.77 -51.27
C SER A 4 18.53 16.72 -50.43
N LYS A 5 19.27 15.68 -50.01
CA LYS A 5 18.73 14.58 -49.20
C LYS A 5 18.26 15.12 -47.84
N LYS A 6 16.95 15.08 -47.58
CA LYS A 6 16.34 15.53 -46.31
C LYS A 6 16.98 14.80 -45.12
N LYS A 7 17.16 15.53 -44.01
CA LYS A 7 17.66 14.95 -42.76
C LYS A 7 16.54 14.22 -42.03
N LEU A 8 16.84 13.19 -41.24
CA LEU A 8 15.79 12.51 -40.47
C LEU A 8 15.39 13.34 -39.24
N CYS A 9 14.08 13.46 -39.02
CA CYS A 9 13.47 13.98 -37.79
C CYS A 9 12.91 12.82 -36.97
N LEU A 10 13.52 12.57 -35.81
CA LEU A 10 13.14 11.53 -34.87
C LEU A 10 12.41 12.16 -33.68
N ILE A 11 11.17 11.75 -33.44
CA ILE A 11 10.41 12.20 -32.27
C ILE A 11 10.21 11.04 -31.28
N TYR A 12 10.84 11.12 -30.11
CA TYR A 12 10.81 10.10 -29.06
C TYR A 12 10.02 10.59 -27.84
N ALA A 13 8.72 10.30 -27.82
CA ALA A 13 7.79 10.74 -26.78
C ALA A 13 6.59 9.77 -26.65
N ASN A 14 5.66 10.09 -25.74
CA ASN A 14 4.35 9.43 -25.63
C ASN A 14 3.41 9.81 -26.80
N CYS A 15 2.10 9.64 -26.62
CA CYS A 15 1.06 10.08 -27.57
C CYS A 15 1.17 11.56 -27.97
N GLN A 16 1.76 12.43 -27.13
CA GLN A 16 1.96 13.85 -27.47
C GLN A 16 2.91 14.05 -28.65
N ARG A 17 3.69 13.04 -29.02
CA ARG A 17 4.44 13.03 -30.28
C ARG A 17 3.56 13.40 -31.45
N ASP A 18 2.38 12.81 -31.56
CA ASP A 18 1.54 12.93 -32.75
C ASP A 18 0.93 14.34 -32.83
N LEU A 19 0.62 14.94 -31.67
CA LEU A 19 0.27 16.36 -31.56
C LEU A 19 1.40 17.26 -32.06
N ILE A 20 2.64 17.01 -31.68
CA ILE A 20 3.77 17.84 -32.12
C ILE A 20 4.10 17.62 -33.59
N LYS A 21 4.08 16.36 -34.05
CA LYS A 21 4.34 15.99 -35.44
C LYS A 21 3.37 16.67 -36.40
N SER A 22 2.07 16.56 -36.15
CA SER A 22 1.02 17.15 -36.98
C SER A 22 1.13 18.68 -37.09
N HIS A 23 1.53 19.37 -36.02
CA HIS A 23 1.78 20.81 -36.07
C HIS A 23 3.06 21.14 -36.84
N LEU A 24 4.15 20.38 -36.65
CA LEU A 24 5.37 20.57 -37.43
C LEU A 24 5.16 20.34 -38.93
N GLU A 25 4.25 19.44 -39.31
CA GLU A 25 3.86 19.19 -40.70
C GLU A 25 3.14 20.38 -41.35
N LEU A 26 2.71 21.40 -40.58
CA LEU A 26 2.19 22.66 -41.11
C LEU A 26 3.29 23.64 -41.55
N SER A 27 4.55 23.38 -41.21
CA SER A 27 5.67 24.25 -41.58
C SER A 27 6.34 23.77 -42.87
N GLU A 28 6.25 24.57 -43.94
CA GLU A 28 6.92 24.28 -45.21
C GLU A 28 8.44 24.14 -45.05
N GLU A 29 9.05 24.94 -44.17
CA GLU A 29 10.49 24.87 -43.87
C GLU A 29 10.88 23.54 -43.21
N VAL A 30 10.06 23.03 -42.29
CA VAL A 30 10.29 21.71 -41.69
C VAL A 30 10.17 20.63 -42.76
N LEU A 31 9.12 20.66 -43.58
CA LEU A 31 8.89 19.67 -44.63
C LEU A 31 9.98 19.71 -45.71
N ALA A 32 10.56 20.88 -46.01
CA ALA A 32 11.66 21.02 -46.97
C ALA A 32 12.96 20.42 -46.44
N ASN A 33 13.24 20.54 -45.13
CA ASN A 33 14.52 20.17 -44.54
C ASN A 33 14.55 18.77 -43.91
N TYR A 34 13.40 18.26 -43.45
CA TYR A 34 13.32 17.05 -42.64
C TYR A 34 12.33 16.01 -43.17
N GLN A 35 12.63 14.74 -42.89
CA GLN A 35 11.74 13.59 -43.09
C GLN A 35 11.47 12.93 -41.74
N PHE A 36 10.20 12.79 -41.35
CA PHE A 36 9.82 12.15 -40.09
C PHE A 36 10.06 10.65 -40.12
N VAL A 37 10.58 10.12 -39.00
CA VAL A 37 10.80 8.69 -38.80
C VAL A 37 9.70 8.13 -37.90
N SER A 38 9.12 7.00 -38.34
CA SER A 38 8.15 6.27 -37.53
C SER A 38 8.86 5.26 -36.62
N ILE A 39 8.63 5.39 -35.32
CA ILE A 39 9.06 4.44 -34.28
C ILE A 39 7.90 4.20 -33.30
N PRO A 40 7.93 3.18 -32.43
CA PRO A 40 6.97 3.06 -31.34
C PRO A 40 7.02 4.28 -30.40
N TYR A 41 5.91 4.56 -29.70
CA TYR A 41 5.94 5.50 -28.56
C TYR A 41 6.93 5.03 -27.51
N HIS A 42 7.53 5.95 -26.75
CA HIS A 42 8.60 5.60 -25.82
C HIS A 42 8.19 4.56 -24.75
N PHE A 43 6.94 4.52 -24.32
CA PHE A 43 6.44 3.57 -23.32
C PHE A 43 6.30 2.17 -23.92
N LYS A 44 5.87 2.07 -25.19
CA LYS A 44 5.86 0.79 -25.93
C LYS A 44 7.28 0.34 -26.25
N ALA A 45 8.17 1.28 -26.55
CA ALA A 45 9.57 0.97 -26.80
C ALA A 45 10.23 0.35 -25.56
N ILE A 46 10.01 0.94 -24.38
CA ILE A 46 10.45 0.38 -23.09
C ILE A 46 9.81 -0.98 -22.82
N GLN A 47 8.48 -1.09 -22.95
CA GLN A 47 7.76 -2.33 -22.68
C GLN A 47 8.23 -3.50 -23.55
N ASN A 48 8.53 -3.22 -24.83
CA ASN A 48 8.93 -4.23 -25.80
C ASN A 48 10.46 -4.35 -25.95
N ASN A 49 11.25 -3.67 -25.11
CA ASN A 49 12.71 -3.56 -25.25
C ASN A 49 13.16 -3.17 -26.67
N PHE A 50 12.37 -2.35 -27.37
CA PHE A 50 12.70 -1.87 -28.71
C PHE A 50 13.92 -0.96 -28.66
N VAL A 51 14.94 -1.24 -29.45
CA VAL A 51 16.12 -0.40 -29.61
C VAL A 51 16.03 0.30 -30.96
N ILE A 52 16.21 1.63 -30.97
CA ILE A 52 16.17 2.40 -32.22
C ILE A 52 17.35 1.95 -33.10
N PRO A 53 17.13 1.55 -34.37
CA PRO A 53 18.19 1.14 -35.28
C PRO A 53 19.28 2.20 -35.45
N GLU A 54 20.55 1.76 -35.45
CA GLU A 54 21.71 2.64 -35.56
C GLU A 54 21.71 3.46 -36.87
N GLU A 55 21.19 2.87 -37.96
CA GLU A 55 21.02 3.53 -39.26
C GLU A 55 20.06 4.73 -39.23
N ILE A 56 19.12 4.76 -38.27
CA ILE A 56 18.22 5.88 -38.02
C ILE A 56 18.96 6.92 -37.18
N LEU A 57 19.57 6.49 -36.07
CA LEU A 57 20.25 7.38 -35.13
C LEU A 57 21.36 8.19 -35.83
N THR A 58 22.24 7.51 -36.58
CA THR A 58 23.37 8.12 -37.30
C THR A 58 22.98 9.06 -38.43
N LYS A 59 21.72 9.00 -38.92
CA LYS A 59 21.18 9.90 -39.96
C LYS A 59 20.21 10.95 -39.41
N THR A 60 19.94 10.93 -38.11
CA THR A 60 19.02 11.87 -37.45
C THR A 60 19.66 13.25 -37.37
N GLY A 61 19.06 14.22 -38.06
CA GLY A 61 19.47 15.63 -38.00
C GLY A 61 18.65 16.47 -37.03
N LEU A 62 17.46 16.00 -36.64
CA LEU A 62 16.61 16.62 -35.62
C LEU A 62 16.04 15.54 -34.71
N PHE A 63 16.30 15.67 -33.42
CA PHE A 63 15.80 14.79 -32.37
C PHE A 63 14.93 15.59 -31.39
N ILE A 64 13.63 15.31 -31.39
CA ILE A 64 12.66 15.94 -30.48
C ILE A 64 12.22 14.89 -29.47
N TYR A 65 12.30 15.17 -28.16
CA TYR A 65 12.11 14.10 -27.17
C TYR A 65 11.57 14.55 -25.82
N GLN A 66 10.93 13.60 -25.14
CA GLN A 66 10.67 13.67 -23.70
C GLN A 66 11.78 12.93 -22.94
N PRO A 67 12.36 13.50 -21.86
CA PRO A 67 13.39 12.83 -21.09
C PRO A 67 12.94 11.49 -20.50
N ILE A 68 13.77 10.45 -20.67
CA ILE A 68 13.60 9.09 -20.13
C ILE A 68 14.84 8.74 -19.31
N ALA A 69 14.62 8.24 -18.09
CA ALA A 69 15.66 7.94 -17.11
C ALA A 69 16.64 6.84 -17.55
N ASP A 70 17.87 6.90 -17.04
CA ASP A 70 18.97 5.98 -17.39
C ASP A 70 18.72 4.52 -16.98
N THR A 71 17.80 4.30 -16.03
CA THR A 71 17.36 2.96 -15.61
C THR A 71 16.80 2.11 -16.76
N TYR A 72 16.41 2.73 -17.87
CA TYR A 72 15.88 2.06 -19.05
C TYR A 72 16.96 1.71 -20.10
N GLY A 73 18.26 1.80 -19.78
CA GLY A 73 19.33 1.27 -20.62
C GLY A 73 19.34 1.85 -22.04
N GLN A 74 19.22 0.99 -23.06
CA GLN A 74 19.28 1.40 -24.48
C GLN A 74 18.11 2.29 -24.93
N GLN A 75 17.04 2.35 -24.13
CA GLN A 75 15.86 3.20 -24.35
C GLN A 75 15.95 4.53 -23.59
N SER A 76 17.00 4.74 -22.78
CA SER A 76 17.19 6.01 -22.07
C SER A 76 17.56 7.12 -23.03
N THR A 77 17.19 8.35 -22.65
CA THR A 77 17.53 9.53 -23.45
C THR A 77 19.04 9.71 -23.58
N ALA A 78 19.81 9.50 -22.50
CA ALA A 78 21.27 9.65 -22.53
C ALA A 78 21.91 8.64 -23.50
N SER A 79 21.42 7.39 -23.51
CA SER A 79 21.89 6.35 -24.43
C SER A 79 21.56 6.66 -25.89
N ILE A 80 20.38 7.22 -26.16
CA ILE A 80 20.02 7.62 -27.53
C ILE A 80 20.90 8.80 -27.98
N ILE A 81 21.03 9.83 -27.12
CA ILE A 81 21.80 11.04 -27.44
C ILE A 81 23.27 10.74 -27.75
N SER A 82 23.90 9.79 -27.05
CA SER A 82 25.32 9.43 -27.28
C SER A 82 25.57 8.78 -28.64
N ARG A 83 24.52 8.29 -29.32
CA ARG A 83 24.55 7.67 -30.65
C ARG A 83 24.07 8.61 -31.77
N LEU A 84 23.66 9.83 -31.43
CA LEU A 84 23.27 10.83 -32.43
C LEU A 84 24.50 11.56 -32.99
N PRO A 85 24.47 11.99 -34.27
CA PRO A 85 25.50 12.83 -34.85
C PRO A 85 25.76 14.11 -34.04
N ALA A 86 27.00 14.61 -34.08
CA ALA A 86 27.38 15.84 -33.38
C ALA A 86 26.57 17.06 -33.86
N ASN A 87 26.20 17.10 -35.14
CA ASN A 87 25.41 18.16 -35.77
C ASN A 87 23.88 17.95 -35.66
N CYS A 88 23.42 16.95 -34.90
CA CYS A 88 22.00 16.72 -34.67
C CYS A 88 21.42 17.78 -33.73
N HIS A 89 20.38 18.49 -34.16
CA HIS A 89 19.60 19.37 -33.30
C HIS A 89 18.82 18.53 -32.29
N LYS A 90 18.98 18.81 -31.00
CA LYS A 90 18.33 18.08 -29.90
C LYS A 90 17.41 19.06 -29.18
N ILE A 91 16.11 18.80 -29.17
CA ILE A 91 15.11 19.68 -28.58
C ILE A 91 14.20 18.86 -27.66
N SER A 92 14.28 19.13 -26.36
CA SER A 92 13.54 18.42 -25.33
C SER A 92 12.26 19.15 -24.90
N PHE A 93 11.19 18.41 -24.63
CA PHE A 93 9.97 18.97 -24.05
C PHE A 93 9.48 18.11 -22.87
N PRO A 94 8.78 18.69 -21.89
CA PRO A 94 8.36 17.94 -20.71
C PRO A 94 7.24 16.97 -21.07
N TYR A 95 6.99 15.99 -20.19
CA TYR A 95 5.70 15.30 -20.17
C TYR A 95 4.62 16.30 -19.77
N ILE A 96 3.84 16.79 -20.73
CA ILE A 96 2.86 17.86 -20.52
C ILE A 96 1.60 17.27 -19.89
N TYR A 97 1.19 17.76 -18.73
CA TYR A 97 -0.06 17.31 -18.11
C TYR A 97 -0.68 18.39 -17.24
N PHE A 98 -1.99 18.30 -17.04
CA PHE A 98 -2.72 19.20 -16.16
C PHE A 98 -3.94 18.50 -15.54
N LYS A 99 -3.97 18.36 -14.21
CA LYS A 99 -5.09 17.74 -13.48
C LYS A 99 -6.16 18.73 -13.02
N GLY A 100 -6.03 20.02 -13.33
CA GLY A 100 -6.94 21.05 -12.82
C GLY A 100 -8.40 20.81 -13.21
N TYR A 101 -8.65 20.35 -14.43
CA TYR A 101 -10.00 20.04 -14.92
C TYR A 101 -10.57 18.73 -14.40
N HIS A 102 -9.71 17.80 -13.98
CA HIS A 102 -10.07 16.41 -13.75
C HIS A 102 -9.48 15.88 -12.42
N PRO A 103 -9.70 16.56 -11.27
CA PRO A 103 -9.15 16.16 -9.97
C PRO A 103 -9.64 14.78 -9.50
N GLN A 104 -10.77 14.31 -10.03
CA GLN A 104 -11.36 13.02 -9.69
C GLN A 104 -10.56 11.83 -10.23
N PHE A 105 -9.67 12.05 -11.20
CA PHE A 105 -8.88 10.99 -11.80
C PHE A 105 -7.52 10.85 -11.12
N THR A 106 -7.37 9.74 -10.38
CA THR A 106 -6.12 9.38 -9.72
C THR A 106 -5.53 8.11 -10.38
N LYS A 107 -4.21 7.93 -10.24
CA LYS A 107 -3.60 6.64 -10.60
C LYS A 107 -4.06 5.61 -9.56
N LEU A 108 -5.10 4.85 -9.87
CA LEU A 108 -5.40 3.65 -9.09
C LEU A 108 -4.30 2.61 -9.30
N ASP A 109 -4.06 1.82 -8.26
CA ASP A 109 -3.01 0.82 -8.25
C ASP A 109 -3.18 -0.18 -9.41
N SER A 110 -2.07 -0.49 -10.06
CA SER A 110 -1.94 -1.26 -11.30
C SER A 110 -2.47 -2.70 -11.26
N GLN A 111 -3.07 -3.13 -10.15
CA GLN A 111 -3.53 -4.50 -9.92
C GLN A 111 -4.99 -4.74 -10.36
N ASN A 112 -5.80 -3.70 -10.55
CA ASN A 112 -7.19 -3.82 -11.05
C ASN A 112 -7.30 -3.52 -12.55
N LEU A 113 -6.55 -4.28 -13.36
CA LEU A 113 -6.48 -4.11 -14.82
C LEU A 113 -7.81 -4.35 -15.56
N GLN A 114 -8.83 -4.92 -14.90
CA GLN A 114 -10.14 -5.21 -15.50
C GLN A 114 -11.13 -4.03 -15.43
N GLN A 115 -10.79 -2.92 -14.75
CA GLN A 115 -11.68 -1.76 -14.56
C GLN A 115 -11.22 -0.56 -15.41
N ARG A 116 -11.12 -0.72 -16.73
CA ARG A 116 -10.69 0.36 -17.64
C ARG A 116 -11.89 1.12 -18.20
N PHE A 117 -12.13 2.34 -17.71
CA PHE A 117 -13.03 3.27 -18.40
C PHE A 117 -12.33 4.06 -19.52
N ILE A 118 -11.00 4.23 -19.39
CA ILE A 118 -10.11 4.79 -20.42
C ILE A 118 -8.90 3.86 -20.58
N ASN A 119 -8.69 3.39 -21.81
CA ASN A 119 -7.70 2.42 -22.27
C ASN A 119 -6.80 3.08 -23.33
N ASP A 120 -6.25 4.24 -22.96
CA ASP A 120 -5.21 4.98 -23.69
C ASP A 120 -3.80 4.67 -23.14
N GLY A 121 -3.70 3.74 -22.18
CA GLY A 121 -2.48 3.43 -21.42
C GLY A 121 -2.30 4.21 -20.11
N SER A 122 -3.22 5.13 -19.76
CA SER A 122 -3.12 5.98 -18.57
C SER A 122 -3.85 5.45 -17.32
N ASN A 123 -4.63 4.37 -17.44
CA ASN A 123 -5.38 3.72 -16.33
C ASN A 123 -6.21 4.71 -15.49
N LEU A 124 -6.89 5.66 -16.16
CA LEU A 124 -7.67 6.69 -15.47
C LEU A 124 -9.06 6.19 -15.10
N ASN A 125 -9.38 6.30 -13.81
CA ASN A 125 -10.67 5.99 -13.22
C ASN A 125 -11.14 7.14 -12.33
N ASP A 126 -12.45 7.38 -12.31
CA ASP A 126 -13.09 8.38 -11.45
C ASP A 126 -13.16 7.84 -10.01
N ALA A 127 -12.27 8.33 -9.15
CA ALA A 127 -12.14 7.87 -7.78
C ALA A 127 -13.38 8.22 -6.92
N ASN A 128 -14.11 9.29 -7.26
CA ASN A 128 -15.32 9.66 -6.52
C ASN A 128 -16.46 8.70 -6.82
N ILE A 129 -16.71 8.43 -8.10
CA ILE A 129 -17.77 7.51 -8.50
C ILE A 129 -17.48 6.12 -7.93
N ILE A 130 -16.25 5.65 -8.06
CA ILE A 130 -15.84 4.34 -7.49
C ILE A 130 -16.09 4.29 -5.99
N ARG A 131 -15.68 5.33 -5.25
CA ARG A 131 -15.90 5.43 -3.81
C ARG A 131 -17.39 5.39 -3.47
N LEU A 132 -18.21 6.21 -4.13
CA LEU A 132 -19.65 6.29 -3.84
C LEU A 132 -20.39 4.99 -4.19
N VAL A 133 -20.03 4.31 -5.28
CA VAL A 133 -20.56 2.98 -5.61
C VAL A 133 -20.21 1.98 -4.51
N LYS A 134 -18.96 1.95 -4.05
CA LYS A 134 -18.52 1.08 -2.94
C LYS A 134 -19.21 1.39 -1.62
N GLN A 135 -19.57 2.66 -1.40
CA GLN A 135 -20.35 3.12 -0.25
C GLN A 135 -21.84 2.77 -0.35
N GLY A 136 -22.30 2.25 -1.49
CA GLY A 136 -23.67 1.74 -1.66
C GLY A 136 -24.70 2.80 -2.03
N TYR A 137 -24.28 3.98 -2.48
CA TYR A 137 -25.18 5.00 -3.05
C TYR A 137 -25.83 4.48 -4.34
N THR A 138 -27.03 4.94 -4.67
CA THR A 138 -27.70 4.65 -5.96
C THR A 138 -27.10 5.47 -7.10
N ASN A 139 -27.43 5.15 -8.36
CA ASN A 139 -26.92 5.92 -9.50
C ASN A 139 -27.39 7.37 -9.45
N GLU A 140 -28.65 7.59 -9.07
CA GLU A 140 -29.29 8.89 -8.95
C GLU A 140 -28.63 9.72 -7.85
N GLU A 141 -28.36 9.12 -6.68
CA GLU A 141 -27.67 9.78 -5.57
C GLU A 141 -26.23 10.19 -5.98
N ILE A 142 -25.51 9.29 -6.67
CA ILE A 142 -24.15 9.58 -7.15
C ILE A 142 -24.16 10.76 -8.10
N ILE A 143 -25.05 10.74 -9.11
CA ILE A 143 -25.18 11.82 -10.09
C ILE A 143 -25.53 13.13 -9.40
N GLN A 144 -26.46 13.12 -8.44
CA GLN A 144 -26.84 14.30 -7.68
C GLN A 144 -25.63 14.87 -6.91
N LEU A 145 -24.84 14.03 -6.26
CA LEU A 145 -23.65 14.45 -5.52
C LEU A 145 -22.59 15.07 -6.42
N ILE A 146 -22.20 14.41 -7.51
CA ILE A 146 -21.13 14.91 -8.40
C ILE A 146 -21.55 16.15 -9.19
N ARG A 147 -22.87 16.39 -9.33
CA ARG A 147 -23.43 17.62 -9.92
C ARG A 147 -23.40 18.82 -8.98
N ASP A 148 -23.22 18.59 -7.68
CA ASP A 148 -23.17 19.68 -6.70
C ASP A 148 -21.99 20.61 -7.03
N LYS A 149 -22.29 21.90 -7.17
CA LYS A 149 -21.30 22.95 -7.42
C LYS A 149 -20.32 23.11 -6.26
N ASN A 150 -20.63 22.55 -5.09
CA ASN A 150 -19.79 22.55 -3.90
C ASN A 150 -19.21 21.16 -3.58
N PHE A 151 -19.33 20.17 -4.48
CA PHE A 151 -18.76 18.83 -4.26
C PHE A 151 -17.26 18.89 -3.93
N TYR A 152 -16.53 19.74 -4.66
CA TYR A 152 -15.17 20.14 -4.32
C TYR A 152 -15.16 21.57 -3.80
N THR A 153 -14.30 21.85 -2.82
CA THR A 153 -14.11 23.23 -2.34
C THR A 153 -13.13 23.99 -3.23
N SER A 154 -13.21 25.32 -3.19
CA SER A 154 -12.28 26.21 -3.89
C SER A 154 -10.83 25.94 -3.48
N GLU A 155 -10.57 25.79 -2.18
CA GLU A 155 -9.23 25.57 -1.63
C GLU A 155 -8.61 24.28 -2.16
N PHE A 156 -9.39 23.19 -2.19
CA PHE A 156 -8.94 21.90 -2.73
C PHE A 156 -8.54 22.03 -4.20
N LEU A 157 -9.37 22.71 -5.01
CA LEU A 157 -9.14 22.85 -6.44
C LEU A 157 -7.96 23.76 -6.76
N GLN A 158 -7.82 24.89 -6.05
CA GLN A 158 -6.67 25.78 -6.17
C GLN A 158 -5.38 25.08 -5.77
N HIS A 159 -5.41 24.28 -4.70
CA HIS A 159 -4.28 23.46 -4.29
C HIS A 159 -3.90 22.44 -5.38
N ASN A 160 -4.87 21.72 -5.94
CA ASN A 160 -4.64 20.75 -7.02
C ASN A 160 -4.04 21.39 -8.29
N VAL A 161 -4.52 22.58 -8.69
CA VAL A 161 -3.95 23.37 -9.80
C VAL A 161 -2.51 23.75 -9.50
N ASN A 162 -2.25 24.35 -8.33
CA ASN A 162 -0.91 24.80 -7.95
C ASN A 162 0.08 23.64 -7.86
N GLN A 163 -0.30 22.53 -7.24
CA GLN A 163 0.52 21.34 -7.13
C GLN A 163 0.88 20.80 -8.53
N THR A 164 -0.10 20.67 -9.41
CA THR A 164 0.11 20.18 -10.79
C THR A 164 1.07 21.09 -11.57
N LEU A 165 0.88 22.41 -11.48
CA LEU A 165 1.76 23.38 -12.16
C LEU A 165 3.17 23.40 -11.56
N GLN A 166 3.31 23.20 -10.25
CA GLN A 166 4.60 23.09 -9.58
C GLN A 166 5.36 21.83 -10.01
N GLU A 167 4.69 20.67 -10.04
CA GLU A 167 5.28 19.43 -10.51
C GLU A 167 5.71 19.54 -11.99
N LEU A 168 4.89 20.15 -12.86
CA LEU A 168 5.26 20.38 -14.25
C LEU A 168 6.40 21.40 -14.39
N SER A 169 6.43 22.44 -13.55
CA SER A 169 7.51 23.44 -13.49
C SER A 169 8.86 22.78 -13.19
N GLN A 170 8.90 21.89 -12.20
CA GLN A 170 10.11 21.11 -11.88
C GLN A 170 10.58 20.26 -13.06
N ARG A 171 9.64 19.63 -13.80
CA ARG A 171 9.99 18.80 -14.96
C ARG A 171 10.51 19.62 -16.12
N GLU A 172 9.90 20.77 -16.39
CA GLU A 172 10.31 21.59 -17.52
C GLU A 172 11.62 22.33 -17.27
N GLN A 173 12.12 22.45 -16.03
CA GLN A 173 13.42 23.10 -15.73
C GLN A 173 14.57 22.57 -16.59
N VAL A 174 14.62 21.26 -16.80
CA VAL A 174 15.68 20.58 -17.56
C VAL A 174 15.36 20.38 -19.04
N THR A 175 14.23 20.90 -19.54
CA THR A 175 13.81 20.77 -20.95
C THR A 175 13.94 22.07 -21.73
N ASP A 176 14.06 21.99 -23.05
CA ASP A 176 14.16 23.15 -23.95
C ASP A 176 12.87 23.94 -24.04
N ILE A 177 11.73 23.25 -24.05
CA ILE A 177 10.40 23.83 -24.17
C ILE A 177 9.81 24.08 -22.78
N LYS A 178 9.22 25.26 -22.57
CA LYS A 178 8.50 25.62 -21.33
C LYS A 178 7.03 25.91 -21.64
N ILE A 179 6.11 25.43 -20.81
CA ILE A 179 4.66 25.50 -21.06
C ILE A 179 3.85 25.95 -19.85
N VAL A 180 4.40 25.84 -18.63
CA VAL A 180 3.65 26.13 -17.38
C VAL A 180 3.04 27.54 -17.38
N ASP A 181 3.79 28.56 -17.79
CA ASP A 181 3.29 29.93 -17.81
C ASP A 181 2.18 30.17 -18.83
N PHE A 182 2.15 29.39 -19.91
CA PHE A 182 1.04 29.42 -20.85
C PHE A 182 -0.19 28.78 -20.23
N ILE A 183 -0.05 27.58 -19.65
CA ILE A 183 -1.18 26.90 -18.99
C ILE A 183 -1.77 27.78 -17.89
N ARG A 184 -0.92 28.34 -17.01
CA ARG A 184 -1.36 29.20 -15.90
C ARG A 184 -2.20 30.39 -16.37
N ARG A 185 -1.84 31.02 -17.48
CA ARG A 185 -2.54 32.20 -18.01
C ARG A 185 -3.83 31.86 -18.76
N HIS A 186 -3.95 30.66 -19.29
CA HIS A 186 -4.99 30.33 -20.28
C HIS A 186 -5.96 29.23 -19.82
N TYR A 187 -5.69 28.50 -18.74
CA TYR A 187 -6.52 27.35 -18.36
C TYR A 187 -7.98 27.70 -18.02
N GLN A 188 -8.28 28.94 -17.64
CA GLN A 188 -9.67 29.37 -17.36
C GLN A 188 -10.44 29.74 -18.63
N GLN A 189 -9.73 30.25 -19.64
CA GLN A 189 -10.33 30.83 -20.86
C GLN A 189 -10.44 29.81 -22.00
N HIS A 190 -9.55 28.82 -22.04
CA HIS A 190 -9.48 27.86 -23.15
C HIS A 190 -9.48 26.42 -22.65
N TYR A 191 -10.06 25.51 -23.43
CA TYR A 191 -10.02 24.09 -23.14
C TYR A 191 -8.64 23.50 -23.49
N LEU A 192 -7.71 23.50 -22.54
CA LEU A 192 -6.32 23.12 -22.80
C LEU A 192 -6.03 21.61 -22.75
N PHE A 193 -6.88 20.81 -22.11
CA PHE A 193 -6.64 19.39 -21.84
C PHE A 193 -7.94 18.58 -21.82
N TYR A 194 -8.06 17.55 -22.65
CA TYR A 194 -9.28 16.73 -22.71
C TYR A 194 -9.32 15.60 -21.68
N ILE A 195 -8.15 15.12 -21.31
CA ILE A 195 -7.84 14.31 -20.14
C ILE A 195 -6.48 14.83 -19.60
N PRO A 196 -6.05 14.48 -18.36
CA PRO A 196 -4.87 15.09 -17.78
C PRO A 196 -3.60 15.08 -18.64
N ALA A 197 -3.40 14.06 -19.47
CA ALA A 197 -2.22 13.89 -20.32
C ALA A 197 -2.44 14.17 -21.82
N HIS A 198 -3.65 14.54 -22.24
CA HIS A 198 -3.99 14.84 -23.64
C HIS A 198 -4.28 16.33 -23.82
N PRO A 199 -3.24 17.12 -24.12
CA PRO A 199 -3.39 18.54 -24.43
C PRO A 199 -4.15 18.78 -25.74
N SER A 200 -4.76 19.96 -25.87
CA SER A 200 -5.37 20.45 -27.11
C SER A 200 -4.36 21.03 -28.10
N ASN A 201 -4.82 21.31 -29.32
CA ASN A 201 -4.00 21.91 -30.36
C ASN A 201 -3.43 23.30 -29.99
N LEU A 202 -4.04 24.04 -29.05
CA LEU A 202 -3.46 25.29 -28.55
C LEU A 202 -2.11 25.08 -27.84
N ILE A 203 -1.99 23.98 -27.09
CA ILE A 203 -0.72 23.58 -26.48
C ILE A 203 0.24 23.08 -27.57
N GLY A 204 -0.26 22.29 -28.53
CA GLY A 204 0.52 21.79 -29.67
C GLY A 204 1.18 22.93 -30.46
N LEU A 205 0.42 23.97 -30.79
CA LEU A 205 0.90 25.20 -31.42
C LEU A 205 1.97 25.88 -30.57
N LYS A 206 1.73 26.05 -29.27
CA LYS A 206 2.67 26.75 -28.37
C LYS A 206 4.01 26.01 -28.22
N VAL A 207 3.97 24.68 -28.14
CA VAL A 207 5.18 23.84 -28.10
C VAL A 207 5.91 23.91 -29.44
N THR A 208 5.18 23.73 -30.55
CA THR A 208 5.75 23.73 -31.89
C THR A 208 6.41 25.06 -32.24
N ASN A 209 5.80 26.20 -31.90
CA ASN A 209 6.41 27.51 -32.15
C ASN A 209 7.71 27.73 -31.36
N GLN A 210 7.86 27.14 -30.17
CA GLN A 210 9.15 27.16 -29.46
C GLN A 210 10.20 26.25 -30.13
N ILE A 211 9.77 25.12 -30.71
CA ILE A 211 10.64 24.25 -31.51
C ILE A 211 11.11 24.99 -32.78
N LEU A 212 10.18 25.60 -33.53
CA LEU A 212 10.48 26.35 -34.75
C LEU A 212 11.40 27.54 -34.48
N ALA A 213 11.17 28.28 -33.39
CA ALA A 213 12.08 29.35 -32.97
C ALA A 213 13.51 28.84 -32.71
N LYS A 214 13.67 27.67 -32.08
CA LYS A 214 14.99 27.04 -31.85
C LYS A 214 15.66 26.55 -33.14
N LEU A 215 14.87 26.31 -34.20
CA LEU A 215 15.36 25.97 -35.53
C LEU A 215 15.56 27.20 -36.43
N ASN A 216 15.24 28.41 -35.95
CA ASN A 216 15.20 29.65 -36.71
C ASN A 216 14.24 29.60 -37.92
N PHE A 217 13.11 28.93 -37.77
CA PHE A 217 12.04 28.87 -38.77
C PHE A 217 10.88 29.80 -38.41
N ASN A 218 10.05 30.12 -39.40
CA ASN A 218 8.86 30.93 -39.21
C ASN A 218 7.86 30.22 -38.28
N LEU A 219 7.24 31.01 -37.41
CA LEU A 219 6.25 30.52 -36.46
C LEU A 219 4.93 30.25 -37.16
N LEU A 220 4.21 29.24 -36.69
CA LEU A 220 2.84 28.97 -37.11
C LEU A 220 1.91 30.01 -36.49
N ILE A 221 0.97 30.50 -37.30
CA ILE A 221 -0.06 31.46 -36.88
C ILE A 221 -1.27 30.71 -36.29
N ASN A 222 -1.65 29.60 -36.92
CA ASN A 222 -2.82 28.83 -36.58
C ASN A 222 -2.44 27.44 -36.05
N ALA A 223 -3.24 26.93 -35.13
CA ALA A 223 -3.14 25.54 -34.69
C ALA A 223 -3.67 24.60 -35.78
N HIS A 224 -3.38 23.31 -35.66
CA HIS A 224 -3.94 22.32 -36.57
C HIS A 224 -5.49 22.36 -36.51
N PRO A 225 -6.22 22.29 -37.65
CA PRO A 225 -7.67 22.44 -37.67
C PRO A 225 -8.40 21.28 -36.97
N GLU A 226 -7.84 20.07 -37.04
CA GLU A 226 -8.39 18.88 -36.38
C GLU A 226 -7.67 18.61 -35.06
N GLU A 227 -8.42 18.42 -33.98
CA GLU A 227 -7.88 18.12 -32.65
C GLU A 227 -7.24 16.73 -32.57
N GLN A 228 -5.93 16.70 -32.32
CA GLN A 228 -5.11 15.49 -32.49
C GLN A 228 -5.25 14.49 -31.35
N LEU A 229 -5.50 14.97 -30.13
CA LEU A 229 -5.63 14.15 -28.93
C LEU A 229 -7.02 14.22 -28.29
N ALA A 230 -8.03 14.68 -29.04
CA ALA A 230 -9.42 14.76 -28.60
C ALA A 230 -10.19 13.43 -28.72
N THR A 231 -9.50 12.30 -28.91
CA THR A 231 -10.12 10.97 -28.91
C THR A 231 -10.91 10.71 -27.63
N PHE A 232 -10.44 11.26 -26.51
CA PHE A 232 -11.11 11.19 -25.21
C PHE A 232 -11.37 12.58 -24.69
N LYS A 233 -12.60 12.85 -24.32
CA LYS A 233 -13.02 14.11 -23.69
C LYS A 233 -13.92 13.76 -22.52
N ILE A 234 -13.37 13.78 -21.31
CA ILE A 234 -14.09 13.32 -20.11
C ILE A 234 -14.86 14.45 -19.42
N PRO A 235 -15.95 14.14 -18.70
CA PRO A 235 -16.73 15.11 -17.95
C PRO A 235 -15.89 15.92 -16.95
N ILE A 236 -16.13 17.23 -16.92
CA ILE A 236 -15.62 18.14 -15.88
C ILE A 236 -16.75 18.37 -14.89
N TYR A 237 -16.48 18.15 -13.60
CA TYR A 237 -17.51 18.28 -12.57
C TYR A 237 -17.98 19.74 -12.45
N PRO A 238 -19.28 20.00 -12.23
CA PRO A 238 -19.79 21.36 -12.03
C PRO A 238 -19.07 22.15 -10.92
N SER A 239 -18.62 21.49 -9.85
CA SER A 239 -17.80 22.13 -8.82
C SER A 239 -16.45 22.65 -9.34
N VAL A 240 -15.82 21.94 -10.26
CA VAL A 240 -14.58 22.36 -10.92
C VAL A 240 -14.84 23.58 -11.81
N ILE A 241 -15.91 23.52 -12.63
CA ILE A 241 -16.31 24.64 -13.50
C ILE A 241 -16.55 25.91 -12.68
N ASN A 242 -17.33 25.77 -11.59
CA ASN A 242 -17.72 26.86 -10.71
C ASN A 242 -16.52 27.48 -9.98
N HIS A 243 -15.74 26.66 -9.26
CA HIS A 243 -14.69 27.19 -8.38
C HIS A 243 -13.39 27.56 -9.11
N LEU A 244 -13.12 27.00 -10.30
CA LEU A 244 -12.01 27.44 -11.15
C LEU A 244 -12.42 28.53 -12.15
N ASN A 245 -13.70 28.89 -12.20
CA ASN A 245 -14.27 29.90 -13.10
C ASN A 245 -13.90 29.62 -14.58
N LEU A 246 -14.26 28.44 -15.08
CA LEU A 246 -13.96 28.00 -16.45
C LEU A 246 -14.97 28.58 -17.44
N HIS A 247 -14.52 29.33 -18.44
CA HIS A 247 -15.39 30.07 -19.38
C HIS A 247 -15.66 29.35 -20.71
N PHE A 248 -14.98 28.24 -20.97
CA PHE A 248 -15.09 27.47 -22.22
C PHE A 248 -16.10 26.31 -22.12
N ILE A 249 -16.76 26.13 -20.98
CA ILE A 249 -17.73 25.05 -20.73
C ILE A 249 -19.10 25.64 -20.47
N SER A 250 -20.11 24.99 -21.03
CA SER A 250 -21.54 25.26 -20.86
C SER A 250 -22.30 23.96 -20.62
N ASP A 251 -23.57 24.06 -20.24
CA ASP A 251 -24.47 22.90 -20.10
C ASP A 251 -24.68 22.13 -21.41
N SER A 252 -24.43 22.76 -22.57
CA SER A 252 -24.47 22.12 -23.88
C SER A 252 -23.18 21.37 -24.26
N THR A 253 -22.14 21.42 -23.41
CA THR A 253 -20.85 20.79 -23.68
C THR A 253 -21.00 19.27 -23.76
N LYS A 254 -20.53 18.71 -24.88
CA LYS A 254 -20.49 17.26 -25.10
C LYS A 254 -19.12 16.67 -24.81
N TYR A 255 -19.14 15.41 -24.40
CA TYR A 255 -18.01 14.59 -23.95
C TYR A 255 -17.94 13.30 -24.77
N LYS A 256 -16.74 12.71 -24.86
CA LYS A 256 -16.43 11.47 -25.60
C LYS A 256 -15.67 10.50 -24.67
N PRO A 257 -16.37 9.75 -23.81
CA PRO A 257 -15.74 8.72 -22.98
C PRO A 257 -15.40 7.47 -23.82
N LEU A 258 -14.23 6.86 -23.59
CA LEU A 258 -13.73 5.74 -24.42
C LEU A 258 -14.63 4.50 -24.44
N ALA A 259 -15.39 4.24 -23.36
CA ALA A 259 -16.23 3.04 -23.27
C ALA A 259 -17.30 2.93 -24.37
N LEU A 260 -17.55 4.01 -25.12
CA LEU A 260 -18.68 4.17 -26.02
C LEU A 260 -18.20 4.83 -27.31
N LEU A 261 -17.72 4.00 -28.24
CA LEU A 261 -17.28 4.43 -29.57
C LEU A 261 -18.38 5.28 -30.25
N ASN A 262 -18.03 6.53 -30.58
CA ASN A 262 -18.66 7.47 -31.52
C ASN A 262 -19.73 8.47 -31.04
N ASP A 263 -20.24 8.41 -29.80
CA ASP A 263 -21.30 9.33 -29.37
C ASP A 263 -20.80 10.51 -28.51
N GLU A 264 -21.30 11.71 -28.84
CA GLU A 264 -21.14 12.92 -28.05
C GLU A 264 -22.23 13.02 -26.97
N LEU A 265 -21.83 12.80 -25.71
CA LEU A 265 -22.75 12.67 -24.59
C LEU A 265 -22.71 13.90 -23.67
N ASP A 266 -23.82 14.19 -22.99
CA ASP A 266 -23.82 15.18 -21.90
C ASP A 266 -23.21 14.61 -20.61
N PHE A 267 -23.03 15.47 -19.61
CA PHE A 267 -22.44 15.13 -18.32
C PHE A 267 -23.18 13.98 -17.60
N ASN A 268 -24.52 14.01 -17.60
CA ASN A 268 -25.32 13.04 -16.86
C ASN A 268 -25.26 11.68 -17.54
N THR A 269 -25.43 11.64 -18.86
CA THR A 269 -25.36 10.40 -19.62
C THR A 269 -23.97 9.77 -19.52
N CYS A 270 -22.89 10.56 -19.58
CA CYS A 270 -21.53 10.03 -19.35
C CYS A 270 -21.39 9.41 -17.95
N SER A 271 -21.85 10.13 -16.93
CA SER A 271 -21.71 9.70 -15.53
C SER A 271 -22.53 8.45 -15.23
N GLN A 272 -23.78 8.40 -15.74
CA GLN A 272 -24.65 7.22 -15.61
C GLN A 272 -23.99 5.98 -16.21
N GLN A 273 -23.52 6.08 -17.46
CA GLN A 273 -22.91 4.95 -18.15
C GLN A 273 -21.58 4.53 -17.50
N TYR A 274 -20.83 5.47 -16.90
CA TYR A 274 -19.69 5.15 -16.04
C TYR A 274 -20.10 4.29 -14.85
N ILE A 275 -21.10 4.75 -14.09
CA ILE A 275 -21.58 4.05 -12.90
C ILE A 275 -22.07 2.65 -13.26
N GLU A 276 -22.86 2.51 -14.33
CA GLU A 276 -23.40 1.24 -14.81
C GLU A 276 -22.29 0.27 -15.25
N SER A 277 -21.32 0.76 -16.03
CA SER A 277 -20.17 -0.05 -16.46
C SER A 277 -19.38 -0.57 -15.26
N TYR A 278 -19.12 0.29 -14.28
CA TYR A 278 -18.40 -0.10 -13.07
C TYR A 278 -19.21 -1.09 -12.21
N ARG A 279 -20.52 -0.90 -12.08
CA ARG A 279 -21.40 -1.85 -11.38
C ARG A 279 -21.46 -3.21 -12.07
N ARG A 280 -21.46 -3.25 -13.41
CA ARG A 280 -21.42 -4.51 -14.16
C ARG A 280 -20.13 -5.27 -13.85
N VAL A 281 -18.98 -4.59 -13.85
CA VAL A 281 -17.70 -5.21 -13.45
C VAL A 281 -17.76 -5.74 -12.02
N LEU A 282 -18.31 -4.97 -11.08
CA LEU A 282 -18.50 -5.43 -9.70
C LEU A 282 -19.45 -6.64 -9.61
N ALA A 283 -20.51 -6.68 -10.43
CA ALA A 283 -21.44 -7.81 -10.47
C ALA A 283 -20.78 -9.07 -11.04
N GLU A 284 -19.96 -8.93 -12.09
CA GLU A 284 -19.14 -10.01 -12.66
C GLU A 284 -18.10 -10.52 -11.65
N GLU A 285 -17.39 -9.62 -10.96
CA GLU A 285 -16.46 -9.97 -9.88
C GLU A 285 -17.19 -10.68 -8.73
N LYS A 286 -18.33 -10.14 -8.29
CA LYS A 286 -19.17 -10.75 -7.26
C LYS A 286 -19.63 -12.13 -7.70
N GLN A 287 -20.11 -12.29 -8.93
CA GLN A 287 -20.54 -13.58 -9.46
C GLN A 287 -19.37 -14.55 -9.56
N ALA A 288 -18.18 -14.13 -9.98
CA ALA A 288 -16.99 -14.97 -10.00
C ALA A 288 -16.59 -15.42 -8.59
N ILE A 289 -16.60 -14.51 -7.62
CA ILE A 289 -16.32 -14.82 -6.21
C ILE A 289 -17.41 -15.73 -5.64
N THR A 290 -18.69 -15.45 -5.87
CA THR A 290 -19.81 -16.27 -5.40
C THR A 290 -19.79 -17.64 -6.05
N ASN A 291 -19.52 -17.75 -7.35
CA ASN A 291 -19.38 -19.01 -8.06
C ASN A 291 -18.24 -19.84 -7.46
N ASN A 292 -17.07 -19.22 -7.24
CA ASN A 292 -15.99 -19.85 -6.49
C ASN A 292 -16.52 -20.30 -5.14
N LEU A 293 -17.13 -19.42 -4.35
CA LEU A 293 -17.64 -19.76 -3.01
C LEU A 293 -18.72 -20.87 -3.00
N SER A 294 -19.45 -21.04 -4.10
CA SER A 294 -20.53 -22.02 -4.25
C SER A 294 -20.10 -23.35 -4.88
N LEU A 295 -18.89 -23.44 -5.44
CA LEU A 295 -18.38 -24.70 -6.00
C LEU A 295 -18.30 -25.73 -4.88
N SER A 296 -19.11 -26.78 -5.04
CA SER A 296 -19.15 -27.92 -4.13
C SER A 296 -17.82 -28.66 -4.17
N THR A 297 -17.44 -29.10 -2.97
CA THR A 297 -16.28 -29.91 -2.65
C THR A 297 -16.09 -31.09 -3.60
N THR A 298 -15.10 -31.05 -4.48
CA THR A 298 -14.30 -32.25 -4.71
C THR A 298 -13.56 -32.52 -3.41
N SER A 299 -14.09 -33.43 -2.61
CA SER A 299 -13.43 -33.85 -1.38
C SER A 299 -12.08 -34.44 -1.72
N ILE A 300 -11.03 -33.89 -1.11
CA ILE A 300 -9.71 -34.49 -1.17
C ILE A 300 -9.74 -35.63 -0.17
N LYS A 301 -10.06 -36.85 -0.62
CA LYS A 301 -9.98 -38.06 0.21
C LYS A 301 -8.57 -38.19 0.78
N SER A 302 -8.41 -37.83 2.05
CA SER A 302 -7.17 -38.03 2.80
C SER A 302 -7.23 -39.38 3.51
N VAL A 303 -6.31 -40.29 3.19
CA VAL A 303 -6.18 -41.64 3.79
C VAL A 303 -5.59 -41.59 5.22
N ASN A 304 -5.40 -40.39 5.80
CA ASN A 304 -4.63 -40.19 7.03
C ASN A 304 -5.51 -39.67 8.19
N ASN A 305 -5.77 -40.54 9.17
CA ASN A 305 -6.57 -40.23 10.38
C ASN A 305 -5.88 -39.30 11.40
N SER A 306 -4.62 -38.90 11.17
CA SER A 306 -3.95 -37.94 12.07
C SER A 306 -4.63 -36.57 11.99
N PRO A 307 -4.81 -35.81 13.08
CA PRO A 307 -5.45 -34.49 13.01
C PRO A 307 -4.61 -33.46 12.25
N PHE A 308 -5.26 -32.60 11.47
CA PHE A 308 -4.65 -31.45 10.79
C PHE A 308 -4.48 -30.29 11.78
N ARG A 309 -3.23 -29.91 12.04
CA ARG A 309 -2.88 -28.93 13.07
C ARG A 309 -2.73 -27.54 12.46
N ILE A 310 -3.58 -26.62 12.91
CA ILE A 310 -3.57 -25.22 12.50
C ILE A 310 -3.11 -24.39 13.69
N SER A 311 -2.09 -23.57 13.48
CA SER A 311 -1.70 -22.55 14.45
C SER A 311 -2.23 -21.19 14.06
N VAL A 312 -2.93 -20.53 14.96
CA VAL A 312 -3.46 -19.18 14.78
C VAL A 312 -2.52 -18.20 15.48
N ILE A 313 -1.87 -17.36 14.69
CA ILE A 313 -0.94 -16.32 15.13
C ILE A 313 -1.56 -14.98 14.78
N GLY A 314 -2.14 -14.30 15.76
CA GLY A 314 -2.85 -13.07 15.46
C GLY A 314 -3.29 -12.21 16.63
N GLY A 315 -4.15 -11.24 16.31
CA GLY A 315 -4.70 -10.28 17.25
C GLY A 315 -5.91 -10.79 18.04
N SER A 316 -6.66 -9.85 18.59
CA SER A 316 -7.85 -10.10 19.41
C SER A 316 -8.99 -10.76 18.63
N ASN A 317 -9.15 -10.47 17.33
CA ASN A 317 -10.13 -11.14 16.46
C ASN A 317 -9.97 -12.67 16.46
N SER A 318 -8.75 -13.16 16.64
CA SER A 318 -8.42 -14.58 16.68
C SER A 318 -8.69 -15.27 18.02
N LEU A 319 -8.96 -14.49 19.08
CA LEU A 319 -9.16 -14.96 20.46
C LEU A 319 -10.58 -14.76 20.99
N MET A 320 -11.46 -14.11 20.22
CA MET A 320 -12.83 -13.87 20.66
C MET A 320 -13.57 -15.20 20.88
N ARG A 321 -14.22 -15.34 22.05
CA ARG A 321 -14.96 -16.56 22.42
C ARG A 321 -15.99 -16.98 21.37
N ASN A 322 -16.69 -16.00 20.80
CA ASN A 322 -17.62 -16.18 19.68
C ASN A 322 -17.06 -15.55 18.39
N GLY A 323 -15.74 -15.71 18.15
CA GLY A 323 -15.07 -15.23 16.94
C GLY A 323 -15.07 -16.25 15.80
N TYR A 324 -14.41 -15.88 14.69
CA TYR A 324 -14.36 -16.72 13.48
C TYR A 324 -13.67 -18.08 13.72
N THR A 325 -12.67 -18.13 14.61
CA THR A 325 -11.89 -19.34 14.92
C THR A 325 -12.76 -20.44 15.54
N LYS A 326 -13.81 -20.08 16.28
CA LYS A 326 -14.79 -21.02 16.87
C LYS A 326 -15.40 -21.92 15.80
N TYR A 327 -15.87 -21.33 14.71
CA TYR A 327 -16.54 -22.05 13.62
C TYR A 327 -15.57 -22.60 12.58
N LEU A 328 -14.36 -22.02 12.51
CA LEU A 328 -13.36 -22.38 11.50
C LEU A 328 -12.90 -23.83 11.62
N SER A 329 -12.76 -24.34 12.85
CA SER A 329 -12.36 -25.73 13.08
C SER A 329 -13.37 -26.70 12.43
N ASP A 330 -14.66 -26.49 12.67
CA ASP A 330 -15.72 -27.36 12.19
C ASP A 330 -15.90 -27.26 10.67
N HIS A 331 -15.95 -26.02 10.13
CA HIS A 331 -16.08 -25.80 8.69
C HIS A 331 -14.91 -26.40 7.92
N LEU A 332 -13.66 -26.20 8.37
CA LEU A 332 -12.51 -26.81 7.71
C LEU A 332 -12.51 -28.31 7.88
N ALA A 333 -12.75 -28.85 9.07
CA ALA A 333 -12.74 -30.29 9.31
C ALA A 333 -13.73 -31.04 8.40
N GLN A 334 -14.91 -30.46 8.20
CA GLN A 334 -15.89 -30.96 7.24
C GLN A 334 -15.37 -30.87 5.80
N ALA A 335 -14.82 -29.71 5.41
CA ALA A 335 -14.37 -29.47 4.04
C ALA A 335 -13.16 -30.32 3.61
N ILE A 336 -12.26 -30.67 4.53
CA ILE A 336 -11.08 -31.51 4.25
C ILE A 336 -11.25 -32.97 4.69
N GLU A 337 -12.44 -33.34 5.20
CA GLU A 337 -12.76 -34.69 5.72
C GLU A 337 -11.71 -35.22 6.71
N ARG A 338 -11.19 -34.35 7.58
CA ARG A 338 -10.11 -34.67 8.51
C ARG A 338 -10.24 -33.84 9.80
N PRO A 339 -10.04 -34.41 11.00
CA PRO A 339 -10.12 -33.65 12.24
C PRO A 339 -9.15 -32.47 12.25
N VAL A 340 -9.61 -31.29 12.65
CA VAL A 340 -8.79 -30.07 12.76
C VAL A 340 -8.54 -29.75 14.22
N ILE A 341 -7.30 -29.41 14.56
CA ILE A 341 -6.91 -28.92 15.89
C ILE A 341 -6.36 -27.50 15.75
N LEU A 342 -6.96 -26.55 16.47
CA LEU A 342 -6.50 -25.18 16.55
C LEU A 342 -5.58 -24.98 17.76
N ASN A 343 -4.38 -24.47 17.52
CA ASN A 343 -3.45 -23.99 18.54
C ASN A 343 -3.35 -22.47 18.49
N TYR A 344 -3.46 -21.81 19.65
CA TYR A 344 -3.49 -20.36 19.72
C TYR A 344 -2.15 -19.81 20.21
N PHE A 345 -1.52 -18.98 19.39
CA PHE A 345 -0.33 -18.21 19.73
C PHE A 345 -0.57 -16.71 19.50
N ALA A 346 -1.79 -16.27 19.80
CA ALA A 346 -2.31 -14.94 19.55
C ALA A 346 -2.35 -14.11 20.86
N LEU A 347 -2.36 -12.78 20.71
CA LEU A 347 -2.57 -11.84 21.81
C LEU A 347 -3.19 -10.55 21.26
N GLY A 348 -4.21 -10.03 21.95
CA GLY A 348 -4.87 -8.78 21.60
C GLY A 348 -4.02 -7.55 21.90
N GLY A 349 -4.21 -6.49 21.11
CA GLY A 349 -3.55 -5.18 21.25
C GLY A 349 -2.02 -5.21 21.37
N VAL A 350 -1.39 -6.14 20.66
CA VAL A 350 0.05 -6.15 20.37
C VAL A 350 0.28 -6.24 18.85
N THR A 351 1.42 -5.75 18.38
CA THR A 351 1.77 -5.75 16.94
C THR A 351 2.25 -7.11 16.47
N ASN A 352 2.48 -7.24 15.16
CA ASN A 352 2.97 -8.46 14.53
C ASN A 352 4.37 -8.91 15.00
N LEU A 353 5.11 -8.03 15.69
CA LEU A 353 6.34 -8.41 16.41
C LEU A 353 6.06 -9.52 17.42
N PHE A 354 4.92 -9.49 18.11
CA PHE A 354 4.53 -10.55 19.03
C PHE A 354 4.38 -11.89 18.30
N GLY A 355 3.78 -11.91 17.11
CA GLY A 355 3.69 -13.11 16.28
C GLY A 355 5.05 -13.68 15.89
N ALA A 356 6.01 -12.81 15.54
CA ALA A 356 7.39 -13.23 15.28
C ALA A 356 8.07 -13.81 16.53
N ILE A 357 7.84 -13.23 17.70
CA ILE A 357 8.35 -13.73 18.98
C ILE A 357 7.73 -15.10 19.31
N GLN A 358 6.41 -15.24 19.15
CA GLN A 358 5.68 -16.48 19.43
C GLN A 358 6.15 -17.65 18.56
N ASN A 359 6.48 -17.38 17.30
CA ASN A 359 7.05 -18.35 16.38
C ASN A 359 8.29 -19.03 16.98
N ILE A 360 9.22 -18.23 17.52
CA ILE A 360 10.48 -18.69 18.10
C ILE A 360 10.27 -19.31 19.48
N ARG A 361 9.43 -18.71 20.32
CA ARG A 361 9.14 -19.22 21.67
C ARG A 361 8.59 -20.64 21.66
N ASN A 362 7.78 -20.97 20.66
CA ASN A 362 7.02 -22.21 20.62
C ASN A 362 7.42 -23.16 19.51
N ASN A 363 8.38 -22.80 18.65
CA ASN A 363 8.73 -23.51 17.42
C ASN A 363 7.48 -23.85 16.60
N VAL A 364 6.60 -22.85 16.42
CA VAL A 364 5.25 -23.04 15.84
C VAL A 364 5.24 -23.85 14.53
N PRO A 365 6.15 -23.62 13.56
CA PRO A 365 6.16 -24.35 12.29
C PRO A 365 6.43 -25.85 12.43
N GLN A 366 7.10 -26.32 13.50
CA GLN A 366 7.33 -27.74 13.73
C GLN A 366 6.07 -28.47 14.20
N LYS A 367 5.10 -27.72 14.74
CA LYS A 367 3.89 -28.25 15.37
C LYS A 367 2.63 -28.04 14.52
N SER A 368 2.79 -27.49 13.32
CA SER A 368 1.69 -27.00 12.51
C SER A 368 1.80 -27.49 11.08
N ASP A 369 0.69 -27.96 10.52
CA ASP A 369 0.54 -28.19 9.09
C ASP A 369 0.26 -26.86 8.37
N LEU A 370 -0.52 -25.98 9.03
CA LEU A 370 -0.88 -24.65 8.55
C LEU A 370 -0.73 -23.61 9.66
N ILE A 371 -0.25 -22.42 9.31
CA ILE A 371 -0.30 -21.22 10.13
C ILE A 371 -1.23 -20.20 9.49
N LEU A 372 -2.20 -19.72 10.26
CA LEU A 372 -3.03 -18.56 9.93
C LEU A 372 -2.44 -17.34 10.63
N PHE A 373 -1.99 -16.35 9.86
CA PHE A 373 -1.33 -15.15 10.36
C PHE A 373 -2.24 -13.93 10.20
N GLU A 374 -2.55 -13.22 11.30
CA GLU A 374 -3.54 -12.14 11.31
C GLU A 374 -3.14 -11.01 12.29
N TYR A 375 -2.48 -9.97 11.80
CA TYR A 375 -2.12 -8.79 12.64
C TYR A 375 -2.40 -7.45 11.96
N CYS A 376 -3.03 -7.45 10.78
CA CYS A 376 -3.19 -6.24 9.97
C CYS A 376 -3.99 -5.15 10.71
N VAL A 377 -5.03 -5.53 11.47
CA VAL A 377 -5.83 -4.58 12.27
C VAL A 377 -5.00 -3.97 13.39
N ASN A 378 -4.24 -4.80 14.11
CA ASN A 378 -3.39 -4.38 15.21
C ASN A 378 -2.29 -3.43 14.75
N ASP A 379 -1.54 -3.84 13.71
CA ASP A 379 -0.44 -3.05 13.16
C ASP A 379 -0.93 -1.69 12.66
N ARG A 380 -2.07 -1.66 11.95
CA ARG A 380 -2.68 -0.40 11.51
C ARG A 380 -3.03 0.50 12.69
N LYS A 381 -3.68 -0.03 13.72
CA LYS A 381 -4.05 0.76 14.90
C LYS A 381 -2.82 1.35 15.59
N ALA A 382 -1.76 0.55 15.76
CA ALA A 382 -0.49 1.03 16.34
C ALA A 382 0.21 2.07 15.46
N ILE A 383 0.23 1.87 14.13
CA ILE A 383 0.84 2.80 13.16
C ILE A 383 0.08 4.13 13.12
N ASN A 384 -1.25 4.11 13.08
CA ASN A 384 -2.08 5.32 13.07
C ASN A 384 -1.92 6.15 14.34
N GLN A 385 -1.54 5.53 15.46
CA GLN A 385 -1.24 6.21 16.72
C GLN A 385 0.22 6.64 16.86
N GLY A 386 1.06 6.44 15.82
CA GLY A 386 2.48 6.74 15.84
C GLY A 386 3.29 5.85 16.80
N LYS A 387 2.73 4.69 17.19
CA LYS A 387 3.35 3.73 18.13
C LYS A 387 4.00 2.54 17.44
N TYR A 388 3.96 2.50 16.11
CA TYR A 388 4.65 1.50 15.30
C TYR A 388 4.86 2.08 13.89
N SER A 389 5.65 1.41 13.04
CA SER A 389 5.86 1.88 11.67
C SER A 389 5.68 0.77 10.63
N ILE A 390 5.27 1.17 9.43
CA ILE A 390 5.16 0.30 8.25
C ILE A 390 6.45 -0.51 8.03
N LYS A 391 7.61 0.14 8.17
CA LYS A 391 8.92 -0.53 8.02
C LYS A 391 9.14 -1.62 9.06
N LEU A 392 8.79 -1.36 10.33
CA LEU A 392 8.96 -2.34 11.41
C LEU A 392 7.99 -3.52 11.26
N ALA A 393 6.74 -3.24 10.90
CA ALA A 393 5.74 -4.26 10.56
C ALA A 393 6.24 -5.16 9.41
N GLY A 394 6.80 -4.57 8.35
CA GLY A 394 7.32 -5.32 7.20
C GLY A 394 8.49 -6.21 7.56
N ARG A 395 9.47 -5.69 8.33
CA ARG A 395 10.62 -6.45 8.84
C ARG A 395 10.19 -7.63 9.71
N ALA A 396 9.16 -7.45 10.54
CA ALA A 396 8.64 -8.49 11.42
C ALA A 396 7.88 -9.56 10.64
N LEU A 397 7.01 -9.19 9.70
CA LEU A 397 6.28 -10.14 8.85
C LEU A 397 7.23 -10.95 7.97
N GLU A 398 8.17 -10.30 7.28
CA GLU A 398 9.18 -11.00 6.48
C GLU A 398 10.02 -11.93 7.36
N GLY A 399 10.48 -11.44 8.52
CA GLY A 399 11.24 -12.26 9.47
C GLY A 399 10.49 -13.49 9.92
N PHE A 400 9.21 -13.34 10.25
CA PHE A 400 8.31 -14.44 10.60
C PHE A 400 8.22 -15.47 9.47
N ILE A 401 7.94 -15.03 8.23
CA ILE A 401 7.82 -15.91 7.05
C ILE A 401 9.11 -16.69 6.82
N ARG A 402 10.24 -15.99 6.75
CA ARG A 402 11.53 -16.61 6.46
C ARG A 402 11.93 -17.60 7.55
N ARG A 403 11.73 -17.25 8.83
CA ARG A 403 12.01 -18.14 9.96
C ARG A 403 11.11 -19.38 9.91
N SER A 404 9.82 -19.21 9.64
CA SER A 404 8.89 -20.33 9.51
C SER A 404 9.31 -21.31 8.43
N LYS A 405 9.62 -20.82 7.24
CA LYS A 405 10.08 -21.64 6.12
C LYS A 405 11.45 -22.26 6.34
N THR A 406 12.33 -21.63 7.13
CA THR A 406 13.62 -22.21 7.51
C THR A 406 13.43 -23.39 8.46
N ILE A 407 12.51 -23.28 9.43
CA ILE A 407 12.26 -24.33 10.42
C ILE A 407 11.54 -25.52 9.80
N ASN A 408 10.48 -25.25 9.02
CA ASN A 408 9.71 -26.28 8.34
C ASN A 408 9.23 -25.73 6.99
N PRO A 409 9.92 -26.06 5.88
CA PRO A 409 9.52 -25.64 4.53
C PRO A 409 8.09 -26.08 4.18
N ASN A 410 7.66 -27.24 4.69
CA ASN A 410 6.35 -27.84 4.40
C ASN A 410 5.21 -27.22 5.20
N CYS A 411 5.50 -26.45 6.26
CA CYS A 411 4.48 -25.72 6.99
C CYS A 411 3.89 -24.64 6.09
N ARG A 412 2.58 -24.69 5.85
CA ARG A 412 1.88 -23.68 5.06
C ARG A 412 1.62 -22.44 5.90
N ILE A 413 1.63 -21.29 5.25
CA ILE A 413 1.29 -20.01 5.88
C ILE A 413 0.20 -19.39 5.01
N ILE A 414 -0.88 -18.93 5.62
CA ILE A 414 -1.88 -18.10 4.97
C ILE A 414 -2.04 -16.83 5.79
N ILE A 415 -1.97 -15.69 5.11
CA ILE A 415 -2.16 -14.39 5.75
C ILE A 415 -3.64 -14.03 5.62
N LEU A 416 -4.26 -13.73 6.76
CA LEU A 416 -5.62 -13.23 6.84
C LEU A 416 -5.58 -11.72 7.05
N ILE A 417 -6.31 -10.97 6.23
CA ILE A 417 -6.42 -9.52 6.36
C ILE A 417 -7.85 -9.17 6.78
N PHE A 418 -7.95 -8.52 7.93
CA PHE A 418 -9.17 -7.94 8.47
C PHE A 418 -9.10 -6.40 8.42
N GLY A 419 -10.25 -5.79 8.15
CA GLY A 419 -10.46 -4.36 8.08
C GLY A 419 -10.86 -3.73 9.43
N THR A 420 -11.17 -2.44 9.41
CA THR A 420 -11.80 -1.72 10.54
C THR A 420 -13.04 -1.03 10.05
N ASN A 421 -13.98 -0.79 10.96
CA ASN A 421 -15.18 -0.02 10.67
C ASN A 421 -14.92 1.49 10.68
N SER A 422 -14.26 1.99 9.65
CA SER A 422 -13.89 3.40 9.53
C SER A 422 -13.98 3.84 8.07
N SER A 423 -14.50 5.05 7.81
CA SER A 423 -14.52 5.64 6.46
C SER A 423 -13.14 5.61 5.81
N ASP A 424 -12.10 6.00 6.56
CA ASP A 424 -10.71 5.95 6.10
C ASP A 424 -10.30 4.58 5.52
N TYR A 425 -10.74 3.48 6.14
CA TYR A 425 -10.44 2.14 5.63
C TYR A 425 -11.23 1.78 4.36
N TYR A 426 -12.49 2.21 4.26
CA TYR A 426 -13.33 1.90 3.11
C TYR A 426 -13.02 2.78 1.90
N ASP A 427 -12.58 4.02 2.15
CA ASP A 427 -12.43 5.05 1.14
C ASP A 427 -10.99 5.11 0.59
N ASN A 428 -10.01 4.66 1.36
CA ASN A 428 -8.58 4.73 1.00
C ASN A 428 -7.94 3.34 0.89
N CYS A 429 -6.84 3.26 0.13
CA CYS A 429 -5.99 2.07 0.14
C CYS A 429 -5.30 1.93 1.50
N CYS A 430 -5.49 0.78 2.17
CA CYS A 430 -4.83 0.51 3.44
C CYS A 430 -3.35 0.16 3.21
N GLN A 431 -2.45 1.08 3.58
CA GLN A 431 -1.00 0.88 3.43
C GLN A 431 -0.49 -0.38 4.14
N VAL A 432 -1.09 -0.77 5.26
CA VAL A 432 -0.72 -1.99 5.99
C VAL A 432 -1.16 -3.24 5.24
N SER A 433 -2.37 -3.24 4.66
CA SER A 433 -2.83 -4.35 3.82
C SER A 433 -1.94 -4.50 2.58
N ALA A 434 -1.64 -3.39 1.91
CA ALA A 434 -0.76 -3.36 0.74
C ALA A 434 0.66 -3.88 1.07
N LEU A 435 1.20 -3.51 2.24
CA LEU A 435 2.47 -4.04 2.74
C LEU A 435 2.42 -5.56 2.90
N TYR A 436 1.39 -6.07 3.56
CA TYR A 436 1.22 -7.51 3.80
C TYR A 436 1.11 -8.27 2.48
N GLU A 437 0.29 -7.79 1.56
CA GLU A 437 0.10 -8.36 0.23
C GLU A 437 1.39 -8.32 -0.62
N ALA A 438 2.14 -7.22 -0.57
CA ALA A 438 3.41 -7.10 -1.31
C ALA A 438 4.47 -8.08 -0.79
N ILE A 439 4.58 -8.24 0.52
CA ILE A 439 5.48 -9.24 1.13
C ILE A 439 4.98 -10.65 0.79
N ALA A 440 3.69 -10.92 0.94
CA ALA A 440 3.10 -12.22 0.63
C ALA A 440 3.37 -12.64 -0.83
N LYS A 441 3.16 -11.72 -1.78
CA LYS A 441 3.45 -11.92 -3.20
C LYS A 441 4.90 -12.27 -3.46
N ARG A 442 5.85 -11.61 -2.78
CA ARG A 442 7.30 -11.92 -2.92
C ARG A 442 7.63 -13.35 -2.51
N TYR A 443 6.94 -13.86 -1.50
CA TYR A 443 7.18 -15.19 -0.92
C TYR A 443 6.19 -16.25 -1.39
N GLU A 444 5.32 -15.92 -2.35
CA GLU A 444 4.22 -16.78 -2.82
C GLU A 444 3.35 -17.34 -1.68
N ILE A 445 3.07 -16.47 -0.70
CA ILE A 445 2.19 -16.80 0.41
C ILE A 445 0.78 -16.37 0.04
N PRO A 446 -0.22 -17.26 0.14
CA PRO A 446 -1.60 -16.89 -0.06
C PRO A 446 -2.07 -15.84 0.94
N VAL A 447 -2.78 -14.85 0.42
CA VAL A 447 -3.54 -13.87 1.20
C VAL A 447 -5.03 -14.12 0.99
N ILE A 448 -5.78 -14.06 2.09
CA ILE A 448 -7.24 -13.97 2.08
C ILE A 448 -7.58 -12.63 2.71
N ASN A 449 -8.11 -11.70 1.90
CA ASN A 449 -8.54 -10.38 2.37
C ASN A 449 -10.04 -10.42 2.65
N ILE A 450 -10.39 -10.73 3.91
CA ILE A 450 -11.76 -11.01 4.34
C ILE A 450 -12.64 -9.79 4.12
N SER A 451 -12.16 -8.61 4.48
CA SER A 451 -12.94 -7.38 4.33
C SER A 451 -13.18 -7.00 2.88
N GLU A 452 -12.20 -7.22 2.00
CA GLU A 452 -12.41 -6.97 0.56
C GLU A 452 -13.42 -7.96 -0.04
N ILE A 453 -13.30 -9.25 0.30
CA ILE A 453 -14.26 -10.27 -0.16
C ILE A 453 -15.67 -9.93 0.30
N LEU A 454 -15.86 -9.65 1.59
CA LEU A 454 -17.16 -9.25 2.14
C LEU A 454 -17.71 -7.97 1.48
N LEU A 455 -16.84 -7.03 1.10
CA LEU A 455 -17.27 -5.78 0.49
C LEU A 455 -17.80 -6.03 -0.92
N LYS A 456 -17.15 -6.94 -1.64
CA LYS A 456 -17.54 -7.37 -2.98
C LYS A 456 -18.79 -8.25 -2.97
N THR A 457 -18.93 -9.15 -1.99
CA THR A 457 -20.04 -10.12 -1.95
C THR A 457 -21.28 -9.59 -1.23
N GLU A 458 -21.12 -9.04 -0.02
CA GLU A 458 -22.24 -8.64 0.85
C GLU A 458 -22.48 -7.13 0.89
N GLY A 459 -21.49 -6.34 0.49
CA GLY A 459 -21.56 -4.88 0.47
C GLY A 459 -21.29 -4.21 1.82
N ILE A 460 -21.12 -2.89 1.78
CA ILE A 460 -20.65 -2.12 2.95
C ILE A 460 -21.64 -2.12 4.13
N LYS A 461 -22.95 -2.14 3.87
CA LYS A 461 -23.96 -2.17 4.94
C LYS A 461 -23.84 -3.44 5.78
N PHE A 462 -23.63 -4.59 5.12
CA PHE A 462 -23.39 -5.84 5.81
C PHE A 462 -22.10 -5.80 6.63
N ILE A 463 -20.98 -5.37 6.05
CA ILE A 463 -19.71 -5.29 6.79
C ILE A 463 -19.84 -4.39 8.01
N LYS A 464 -20.41 -3.18 7.86
CA LYS A 464 -20.62 -2.26 8.97
C LYS A 464 -21.47 -2.89 10.07
N SER A 465 -22.42 -3.76 9.69
CA SER A 465 -23.24 -4.49 10.65
C SER A 465 -22.46 -5.53 11.46
N LEU A 466 -21.27 -5.98 11.04
CA LEU A 466 -20.46 -6.98 11.76
C LEU A 466 -19.82 -6.45 13.05
N TYR A 467 -19.77 -5.14 13.20
CA TYR A 467 -19.14 -4.43 14.29
C TYR A 467 -20.18 -3.92 15.30
N GLU A 468 -19.78 -3.80 16.57
CA GLU A 468 -20.58 -3.07 17.56
C GLU A 468 -20.40 -1.55 17.38
N PRO A 469 -21.39 -0.72 17.77
CA PRO A 469 -21.30 0.73 17.59
C PRO A 469 -20.08 1.41 18.22
N LYS A 470 -19.56 0.84 19.33
CA LYS A 470 -18.38 1.36 20.05
C LYS A 470 -17.09 0.59 19.75
N ASP A 471 -17.14 -0.43 18.90
CA ASP A 471 -16.01 -1.28 18.56
C ASP A 471 -15.82 -1.34 17.05
N ASN A 472 -14.85 -0.60 16.55
CA ASN A 472 -14.56 -0.55 15.12
C ASN A 472 -13.49 -1.55 14.68
N ALA A 473 -13.00 -2.43 15.56
CA ALA A 473 -11.87 -3.31 15.28
C ALA A 473 -12.24 -4.79 15.26
N HIS A 474 -13.34 -5.17 15.93
CA HIS A 474 -13.70 -6.57 16.11
C HIS A 474 -14.99 -6.96 15.40
N TYR A 475 -14.95 -8.09 14.71
CA TYR A 475 -16.17 -8.76 14.25
C TYR A 475 -16.81 -9.51 15.42
N SER A 476 -17.97 -9.06 15.88
CA SER A 476 -18.62 -9.56 17.11
C SER A 476 -19.94 -10.29 16.86
N LYS A 477 -20.61 -10.05 15.72
CA LYS A 477 -21.95 -10.62 15.46
C LYS A 477 -21.86 -12.07 15.02
N GLU A 478 -22.59 -12.94 15.72
CA GLU A 478 -22.51 -14.40 15.56
C GLU A 478 -22.70 -14.87 14.11
N LYS A 479 -23.83 -14.51 13.46
CA LYS A 479 -24.07 -14.86 12.05
C LYS A 479 -22.95 -14.35 11.13
N GLY A 480 -22.41 -13.19 11.45
CA GLY A 480 -21.35 -12.55 10.69
C GLY A 480 -20.01 -13.28 10.78
N VAL A 481 -19.60 -13.70 11.98
CA VAL A 481 -18.34 -14.44 12.16
C VAL A 481 -18.42 -15.87 11.61
N GLN A 482 -19.62 -16.46 11.54
CA GLN A 482 -19.84 -17.73 10.81
C GLN A 482 -19.59 -17.54 9.31
N ILE A 483 -20.12 -16.47 8.72
CA ILE A 483 -19.87 -16.13 7.30
C ILE A 483 -18.38 -15.89 7.05
N VAL A 484 -17.70 -15.15 7.94
CA VAL A 484 -16.24 -14.96 7.85
C VAL A 484 -15.50 -16.30 7.86
N SER A 485 -15.87 -17.21 8.76
CA SER A 485 -15.28 -18.54 8.85
C SER A 485 -15.53 -19.39 7.58
N GLN A 486 -16.74 -19.32 7.02
CA GLN A 486 -17.09 -19.98 5.75
C GLN A 486 -16.26 -19.43 4.60
N ILE A 487 -16.12 -18.10 4.49
CA ILE A 487 -15.29 -17.46 3.45
C ILE A 487 -13.84 -17.94 3.54
N ILE A 488 -13.25 -17.95 4.73
CA ILE A 488 -11.87 -18.43 4.92
C ILE A 488 -11.74 -19.88 4.49
N THR A 489 -12.66 -20.74 4.93
CA THR A 489 -12.69 -22.17 4.58
C THR A 489 -12.77 -22.36 3.06
N GLN A 490 -13.72 -21.68 2.43
CA GLN A 490 -14.01 -21.84 1.02
C GLN A 490 -12.88 -21.30 0.13
N GLU A 491 -12.26 -20.17 0.51
CA GLU A 491 -11.06 -19.66 -0.15
C GLU A 491 -9.88 -20.65 -0.07
N ILE A 492 -9.70 -21.33 1.07
CA ILE A 492 -8.68 -22.37 1.23
C ILE A 492 -8.92 -23.53 0.24
N ILE A 493 -10.16 -23.98 0.11
CA ILE A 493 -10.52 -25.13 -0.73
C ILE A 493 -10.49 -24.77 -2.22
N ASN A 494 -11.19 -23.72 -2.63
CA ASN A 494 -11.33 -23.33 -4.04
C ASN A 494 -10.00 -23.06 -4.72
N ARG A 495 -9.12 -22.37 -4.00
CA ARG A 495 -7.80 -22.03 -4.52
C ARG A 495 -6.80 -23.16 -4.31
N SER A 496 -7.25 -24.29 -3.76
CA SER A 496 -6.42 -25.47 -3.47
C SER A 496 -5.18 -25.10 -2.63
N LEU A 497 -5.34 -24.19 -1.67
CA LEU A 497 -4.20 -23.58 -0.94
C LEU A 497 -3.41 -24.62 -0.13
N LEU A 498 -4.03 -25.75 0.21
CA LEU A 498 -3.40 -26.86 0.93
C LEU A 498 -2.60 -27.82 0.04
N SER A 499 -2.75 -27.76 -1.28
CA SER A 499 -2.03 -28.61 -2.24
C SER A 499 -1.10 -27.83 -3.18
N GLN A 500 -1.20 -26.50 -3.25
CA GLN A 500 -0.32 -25.65 -4.06
C GLN A 500 1.18 -25.93 -3.81
N PRO A 501 2.04 -25.88 -4.85
CA PRO A 501 3.47 -26.07 -4.68
C PRO A 501 4.05 -25.00 -3.74
N ILE A 502 5.01 -25.40 -2.92
CA ILE A 502 5.66 -24.49 -1.98
C ILE A 502 6.94 -23.96 -2.62
N ARG A 503 7.02 -22.65 -2.81
CA ARG A 503 8.26 -21.99 -3.24
C ARG A 503 9.34 -22.13 -2.18
N LYS A 504 10.55 -22.49 -2.60
CA LYS A 504 11.69 -22.61 -1.70
C LYS A 504 12.19 -21.23 -1.31
N LEU A 505 12.65 -21.12 -0.06
CA LEU A 505 13.10 -19.85 0.51
C LEU A 505 14.34 -19.29 -0.20
N GLU A 506 15.18 -20.17 -0.75
CA GLU A 506 16.39 -19.83 -1.51
C GLU A 506 16.08 -19.09 -2.83
N ASP A 507 14.89 -19.31 -3.40
CA ASP A 507 14.43 -18.64 -4.62
C ASP A 507 13.86 -17.24 -4.36
N CYS A 508 13.81 -16.81 -3.09
CA CYS A 508 13.16 -15.58 -2.64
C CYS A 508 14.18 -14.56 -2.11
N TYR A 509 14.37 -13.49 -2.88
CA TYR A 509 15.16 -12.34 -2.44
C TYR A 509 14.53 -11.62 -1.24
N ARG A 510 15.38 -11.25 -0.28
CA ARG A 510 15.00 -10.45 0.90
C ARG A 510 14.52 -9.06 0.46
N ILE A 511 13.45 -8.58 1.07
CA ILE A 511 12.91 -7.21 0.94
C ILE A 511 13.64 -6.29 1.91
N TYR A 512 13.74 -6.70 3.19
CA TYR A 512 14.44 -5.96 4.22
C TYR A 512 15.75 -6.66 4.59
N ALA A 513 16.87 -5.94 4.44
CA ALA A 513 18.20 -6.42 4.82
C ALA A 513 18.27 -6.84 6.30
N ASN A 514 17.53 -6.14 7.16
CA ASN A 514 17.48 -6.35 8.61
C ASN A 514 16.13 -6.92 9.10
N ASN A 515 15.49 -7.78 8.30
CA ASN A 515 14.29 -8.52 8.75
C ASN A 515 14.57 -9.38 10.01
N LEU A 516 13.50 -9.86 10.65
CA LEU A 516 13.59 -10.56 11.93
C LEU A 516 13.77 -12.09 11.83
N GLN A 517 14.31 -12.62 10.71
CA GLN A 517 14.53 -14.08 10.54
C GLN A 517 15.38 -14.69 11.66
N TYR A 518 16.31 -13.92 12.22
CA TYR A 518 17.24 -14.36 13.28
C TYR A 518 16.91 -13.78 14.65
N LEU A 519 15.65 -13.38 14.88
CA LEU A 519 15.18 -12.99 16.21
C LEU A 519 15.46 -14.11 17.21
N LYS A 520 15.88 -13.73 18.41
CA LYS A 520 16.05 -14.61 19.58
C LYS A 520 15.16 -14.10 20.72
N PHE A 521 14.82 -15.01 21.61
CA PHE A 521 14.04 -14.71 22.80
C PHE A 521 14.64 -15.44 23.99
N THR A 522 14.80 -14.75 25.12
CA THR A 522 15.14 -15.39 26.40
C THR A 522 14.10 -15.05 27.47
N ARG A 523 13.80 -16.05 28.28
CA ARG A 523 12.98 -15.99 29.49
C ARG A 523 13.71 -16.55 30.71
N LYS A 524 14.98 -16.90 30.55
CA LYS A 524 15.84 -17.42 31.61
C LYS A 524 16.94 -16.41 31.84
N PHE A 525 16.90 -15.77 33.00
CA PHE A 525 17.94 -14.86 33.45
C PHE A 525 18.77 -15.58 34.51
N GLN A 526 20.09 -15.51 34.39
CA GLN A 526 20.97 -16.07 35.41
C GLN A 526 20.83 -15.23 36.70
N PRO A 527 20.96 -15.82 37.91
CA PRO A 527 20.85 -15.08 39.16
C PRO A 527 21.78 -13.86 39.21
N GLN A 528 23.00 -13.97 38.68
CA GLN A 528 23.97 -12.88 38.57
C GLN A 528 23.55 -11.71 37.68
N SER A 529 22.59 -11.94 36.76
CA SER A 529 22.00 -10.89 35.93
C SER A 529 20.94 -10.07 36.69
N LEU A 530 20.48 -10.53 37.86
CA LEU A 530 19.46 -9.86 38.65
C LEU A 530 20.10 -9.29 39.93
N CYS A 531 20.21 -7.97 39.99
CA CYS A 531 20.72 -7.26 41.15
C CYS A 531 19.55 -6.68 41.98
N GLY A 532 19.65 -6.73 43.31
CA GLY A 532 18.63 -6.20 44.22
C GLY A 532 17.55 -7.20 44.60
N ASN A 533 16.40 -6.70 45.07
CA ASN A 533 15.28 -7.51 45.53
C ASN A 533 14.28 -7.80 44.40
N TYR A 534 14.30 -9.04 43.90
CA TYR A 534 13.38 -9.51 42.88
C TYR A 534 12.58 -10.72 43.36
N GLU A 535 11.39 -10.90 42.78
CA GLU A 535 10.53 -12.05 43.03
C GLU A 535 10.34 -12.85 41.75
N GLN A 536 10.24 -14.18 41.88
CA GLN A 536 9.89 -15.06 40.78
C GLN A 536 8.52 -15.67 41.03
N SER A 537 7.64 -15.59 40.04
CA SER A 537 6.28 -16.14 40.10
C SER A 537 5.90 -16.77 38.76
N VAL A 538 4.69 -17.34 38.70
CA VAL A 538 4.13 -17.89 37.46
C VAL A 538 2.82 -17.17 37.15
N PHE A 539 2.73 -16.62 35.94
CA PHE A 539 1.47 -16.14 35.38
C PHE A 539 0.85 -17.25 34.53
N LYS A 540 -0.38 -17.65 34.86
CA LYS A 540 -1.10 -18.70 34.14
C LYS A 540 -2.52 -18.25 33.83
N ASN A 541 -2.92 -18.41 32.56
CA ASN A 541 -4.30 -18.32 32.12
C ASN A 541 -4.59 -19.42 31.07
N SER A 542 -5.69 -19.32 30.33
CA SER A 542 -6.07 -20.31 29.31
C SER A 542 -5.10 -20.41 28.13
N LEU A 543 -4.29 -19.38 27.86
CA LEU A 543 -3.40 -19.29 26.69
C LEU A 543 -1.92 -19.30 27.07
N PHE A 544 -1.57 -18.81 28.26
CA PHE A 544 -0.20 -18.55 28.67
C PHE A 544 0.14 -19.23 29.99
N ASN A 545 1.38 -19.69 30.08
CA ASN A 545 2.00 -20.20 31.29
C ASN A 545 3.45 -19.70 31.32
N GLU A 546 3.68 -18.59 32.01
CA GLU A 546 4.93 -17.83 31.95
C GLU A 546 5.57 -17.69 33.33
N SER A 547 6.88 -17.93 33.39
CA SER A 547 7.68 -17.47 34.53
C SER A 547 7.85 -15.96 34.46
N ILE A 548 7.61 -15.29 35.58
CA ILE A 548 7.64 -13.84 35.71
C ILE A 548 8.70 -13.44 36.73
N TYR A 549 9.57 -12.52 36.34
CA TYR A 549 10.54 -11.86 37.21
C TYR A 549 10.04 -10.47 37.54
N THR A 550 9.66 -10.25 38.80
CA THR A 550 9.19 -8.96 39.30
C THR A 550 10.35 -8.19 39.92
N LEU A 551 10.72 -7.08 39.29
CA LEU A 551 11.71 -6.12 39.79
C LEU A 551 10.99 -5.05 40.62
N LYS A 552 11.46 -4.82 41.85
CA LYS A 552 11.05 -3.68 42.69
C LYS A 552 12.06 -2.53 42.56
N GLN A 553 11.71 -1.37 43.11
CA GLN A 553 12.63 -0.23 43.20
C GLN A 553 13.99 -0.64 43.80
N GLY A 554 15.07 -0.11 43.23
CA GLY A 554 16.45 -0.48 43.59
C GLY A 554 16.97 -1.76 42.92
N SER A 555 16.12 -2.51 42.21
CA SER A 555 16.51 -3.73 41.49
C SER A 555 16.78 -3.47 40.02
N THR A 556 17.64 -4.29 39.41
CA THR A 556 18.04 -4.14 38.01
C THR A 556 18.30 -5.50 37.38
N LEU A 557 17.76 -5.71 36.18
CA LEU A 557 18.19 -6.77 35.27
C LEU A 557 19.35 -6.24 34.41
N ARG A 558 20.53 -6.84 34.51
CA ARG A 558 21.73 -6.51 33.74
C ARG A 558 22.14 -7.65 32.83
N LEU A 559 22.37 -7.33 31.57
CA LEU A 559 22.82 -8.25 30.52
C LEU A 559 23.88 -7.55 29.67
N ASN A 560 24.72 -8.30 28.96
CA ASN A 560 25.53 -7.75 27.87
C ASN A 560 24.95 -8.23 26.55
N LEU A 561 24.59 -7.31 25.67
CA LEU A 561 23.96 -7.61 24.38
C LEU A 561 24.82 -7.07 23.25
N LYS A 562 25.33 -7.98 22.41
CA LYS A 562 25.88 -7.66 21.10
C LYS A 562 24.75 -7.78 20.08
N GLY A 563 24.07 -6.68 19.80
CA GLY A 563 22.98 -6.64 18.82
C GLY A 563 21.94 -5.57 19.10
N GLN A 564 20.65 -5.92 19.05
CA GLN A 564 19.55 -4.96 19.21
C GLN A 564 18.46 -5.55 20.12
N LEU A 565 18.04 -4.81 21.15
CA LEU A 565 16.84 -5.16 21.91
C LEU A 565 15.60 -4.76 21.10
N LEU A 566 14.66 -5.70 20.94
CA LEU A 566 13.44 -5.48 20.17
C LEU A 566 12.23 -5.24 21.09
N GLY A 567 12.11 -6.00 22.17
CA GLY A 567 10.96 -5.82 23.05
C GLY A 567 10.99 -6.65 24.31
N LEU A 568 10.06 -6.34 25.21
CA LEU A 568 9.88 -7.04 26.47
C LEU A 568 8.47 -7.59 26.53
N ILE A 569 8.34 -8.89 26.78
CA ILE A 569 7.05 -9.45 27.20
C ILE A 569 6.94 -9.20 28.70
N ILE A 570 5.87 -8.54 29.11
CA ILE A 570 5.62 -8.16 30.50
C ILE A 570 4.26 -8.68 30.96
N LYS A 571 4.13 -8.90 32.26
CA LYS A 571 2.83 -9.01 32.93
C LYS A 571 2.54 -7.64 33.51
N SER A 572 1.45 -7.01 33.07
CA SER A 572 0.96 -5.78 33.67
C SER A 572 -0.06 -6.04 34.77
N ASP A 573 0.03 -5.29 35.86
CA ASP A 573 -0.97 -5.26 36.93
C ASP A 573 -1.01 -3.87 37.61
N TRP A 574 -1.83 -3.73 38.64
CA TRP A 574 -2.13 -2.44 39.30
C TRP A 574 -0.92 -1.72 39.91
N TYR A 575 0.16 -2.45 40.19
CA TYR A 575 1.37 -1.91 40.82
C TYR A 575 2.48 -1.62 39.80
N ASP A 576 2.17 -1.72 38.51
CA ASP A 576 3.10 -1.34 37.44
C ASP A 576 3.49 0.14 37.53
N GLY A 577 4.74 0.43 37.22
CA GLY A 577 5.32 1.76 37.29
C GLY A 577 6.08 2.21 36.05
N PHE A 578 6.79 3.32 36.19
CA PHE A 578 7.81 3.70 35.22
C PHE A 578 9.05 2.83 35.37
N PHE A 579 9.64 2.46 34.24
CA PHE A 579 10.91 1.78 34.19
C PHE A 579 11.80 2.36 33.10
N GLN A 580 13.10 2.20 33.30
CA GLN A 580 14.13 2.62 32.37
C GLN A 580 14.80 1.40 31.75
N VAL A 581 15.08 1.51 30.45
CA VAL A 581 15.97 0.61 29.71
C VAL A 581 17.16 1.43 29.22
N LYS A 582 18.37 1.03 29.60
CA LYS A 582 19.62 1.58 29.04
C LYS A 582 20.33 0.51 28.23
N PHE A 583 20.82 0.88 27.05
CA PHE A 583 21.54 0.01 26.14
C PHE A 583 22.74 0.76 25.54
N GLY A 584 23.91 0.60 26.16
CA GLY A 584 25.06 1.49 25.93
C GLY A 584 24.68 2.94 26.23
N GLU A 585 24.97 3.85 25.29
CA GLU A 585 24.61 5.28 25.37
C GLU A 585 23.12 5.56 25.10
N GLN A 586 22.35 4.55 24.68
CA GLN A 586 20.92 4.72 24.37
C GLN A 586 20.08 4.50 25.64
N SER A 587 19.07 5.33 25.85
CA SER A 587 18.16 5.22 26.99
C SER A 587 16.71 5.43 26.57
N LEU A 588 15.82 4.67 27.20
CA LEU A 588 14.37 4.78 27.06
C LEU A 588 13.74 4.71 28.45
N VAL A 589 12.79 5.59 28.72
CA VAL A 589 11.92 5.51 29.91
C VAL A 589 10.47 5.38 29.44
N THR A 590 9.76 4.39 29.97
CA THR A 590 8.36 4.11 29.63
C THR A 590 7.60 3.58 30.84
N SER A 591 6.28 3.56 30.76
CA SER A 591 5.41 2.90 31.72
C SER A 591 5.17 1.43 31.34
N SER A 592 5.14 0.53 32.33
CA SER A 592 4.60 -0.82 32.13
C SER A 592 3.08 -0.86 32.30
N PHE A 593 2.48 0.14 32.95
CA PHE A 593 1.05 0.15 33.28
C PHE A 593 0.18 0.17 32.02
N SER A 594 -0.75 -0.79 31.95
CA SER A 594 -1.63 -0.98 30.79
C SER A 594 -3.00 -0.38 31.04
N GLU A 595 -3.61 0.26 30.04
CA GLU A 595 -4.98 0.79 30.16
C GLU A 595 -6.06 -0.29 30.40
N TRP A 596 -5.73 -1.57 30.20
CA TRP A 596 -6.64 -2.69 30.44
C TRP A 596 -6.63 -3.21 31.88
N VAL A 597 -5.72 -2.69 32.72
CA VAL A 597 -5.70 -3.00 34.15
C VAL A 597 -6.70 -2.06 34.84
N GLN A 598 -7.89 -2.57 35.14
CA GLN A 598 -9.01 -1.79 35.67
C GLN A 598 -9.19 -1.94 37.19
N SER A 599 -8.59 -2.96 37.80
CA SER A 599 -8.64 -3.19 39.25
C SER A 599 -7.35 -3.85 39.79
N PRO A 600 -7.12 -3.83 41.11
CA PRO A 600 -5.97 -4.48 41.77
C PRO A 600 -5.78 -5.97 41.45
N GLU A 601 -6.87 -6.68 41.16
CA GLU A 601 -6.90 -8.12 40.87
C GLU A 601 -6.64 -8.41 39.38
N SER A 602 -6.76 -7.39 38.53
CA SER A 602 -6.60 -7.54 37.08
C SER A 602 -5.13 -7.59 36.69
N ALA A 603 -4.80 -8.55 35.82
CA ALA A 603 -3.47 -8.67 35.24
C ALA A 603 -3.53 -9.23 33.82
N ASN A 604 -2.63 -8.76 32.96
CA ASN A 604 -2.56 -9.20 31.57
C ASN A 604 -1.12 -9.29 31.07
N LEU A 605 -0.85 -10.27 30.21
CA LEU A 605 0.39 -10.31 29.45
C LEU A 605 0.31 -9.26 28.32
N ASN A 606 1.42 -8.55 28.07
CA ASN A 606 1.52 -7.55 27.01
C ASN A 606 2.96 -7.49 26.45
N LEU A 607 3.19 -6.68 25.42
CA LEU A 607 4.47 -6.46 24.77
C LEU A 607 4.83 -4.98 24.79
N ILE A 608 6.03 -4.66 25.28
CA ILE A 608 6.68 -3.37 25.07
C ILE A 608 7.52 -3.47 23.79
N THR A 609 7.14 -2.73 22.76
CA THR A 609 7.76 -2.65 21.44
C THR A 609 8.68 -1.44 21.25
N LEU A 610 8.64 -0.45 22.14
CA LEU A 610 9.47 0.77 22.05
C LEU A 610 10.97 0.49 21.83
N PRO A 611 11.62 -0.52 22.46
CA PRO A 611 13.01 -0.84 22.16
C PRO A 611 13.27 -1.09 20.67
N TYR A 612 12.39 -1.80 19.96
CA TYR A 612 12.53 -2.03 18.52
C TYR A 612 12.49 -0.73 17.70
N GLN A 613 11.77 0.27 18.20
CA GLN A 613 11.61 1.57 17.55
C GLN A 613 12.78 2.50 17.83
N LYS A 614 13.38 2.41 19.03
CA LYS A 614 14.32 3.42 19.55
C LYS A 614 15.76 2.95 19.56
N PHE A 615 16.02 1.67 19.77
CA PHE A 615 17.38 1.17 19.87
C PHE A 615 17.91 0.70 18.53
N SER A 616 19.16 1.07 18.24
CA SER A 616 19.92 0.64 17.08
C SER A 616 20.71 -0.63 17.36
N PHE A 617 21.06 -1.36 16.30
CA PHE A 617 21.91 -2.55 16.40
C PHE A 617 23.35 -2.15 16.74
N SER A 618 23.91 -2.73 17.80
CA SER A 618 25.32 -2.63 18.15
C SER A 618 26.13 -3.81 17.62
N LYS A 619 27.26 -3.52 16.97
CA LYS A 619 28.23 -4.53 16.55
C LYS A 619 29.12 -5.01 17.69
N GLU A 620 29.27 -4.21 18.74
CA GLU A 620 30.02 -4.59 19.93
C GLU A 620 29.08 -4.95 21.10
N PRO A 621 29.52 -5.79 22.05
CA PRO A 621 28.76 -6.02 23.27
C PRO A 621 28.53 -4.71 24.03
N GLN A 622 27.28 -4.40 24.34
CA GLN A 622 26.90 -3.22 25.12
C GLN A 622 26.14 -3.66 26.37
N SER A 623 26.34 -2.94 27.47
CA SER A 623 25.58 -3.18 28.69
C SER A 623 24.11 -2.82 28.46
N LEU A 624 23.22 -3.76 28.77
CA LEU A 624 21.78 -3.62 28.79
C LEU A 624 21.31 -3.68 30.25
N SER A 625 20.70 -2.60 30.73
CA SER A 625 20.10 -2.56 32.08
C SER A 625 18.63 -2.19 32.03
N ILE A 626 17.79 -2.92 32.75
CA ILE A 626 16.36 -2.66 32.91
C ILE A 626 16.05 -2.50 34.41
N SER A 627 15.50 -1.36 34.82
CA SER A 627 15.26 -1.03 36.23
C SER A 627 14.00 -0.18 36.42
N VAL A 628 13.34 -0.31 37.57
CA VAL A 628 12.19 0.53 37.95
C VAL A 628 12.67 1.93 38.32
N CYS A 629 11.98 2.96 37.85
CA CYS A 629 12.31 4.34 38.18
C CYS A 629 11.96 4.63 39.65
N PRO A 630 12.82 5.36 40.41
CA PRO A 630 12.54 5.64 41.82
C PRO A 630 11.50 6.75 42.02
N ASN A 631 11.36 7.62 41.03
CA ASN A 631 10.47 8.79 41.03
C ASN A 631 9.86 8.95 39.63
N PRO A 632 8.76 9.71 39.49
CA PRO A 632 8.22 10.07 38.19
C PRO A 632 9.28 10.75 37.31
N PRO A 633 9.56 10.23 36.10
CA PRO A 633 10.55 10.81 35.21
C PRO A 633 10.02 12.10 34.55
N GLU A 634 10.89 13.08 34.33
CA GLU A 634 10.54 14.29 33.59
C GLU A 634 10.26 14.01 32.10
N LYS A 635 10.96 13.02 31.53
CA LYS A 635 10.84 12.63 30.12
C LYS A 635 10.61 11.13 30.01
N PHE A 636 9.54 10.76 29.32
CA PHE A 636 9.19 9.37 29.03
C PHE A 636 8.41 9.27 27.73
N GLU A 637 8.27 8.05 27.22
CA GLU A 637 7.41 7.73 26.09
C GLU A 637 6.48 6.59 26.47
N LEU A 638 5.22 6.65 26.04
CA LEU A 638 4.26 5.58 26.26
C LEU A 638 4.17 4.69 25.01
N ASP A 639 4.30 3.38 25.22
CA ASP A 639 4.06 2.38 24.19
C ASP A 639 2.55 2.23 23.89
N TRP A 640 2.22 1.37 22.93
CA TRP A 640 0.85 1.09 22.58
C TRP A 640 0.06 0.50 23.78
N HIS A 641 -1.12 1.07 24.08
CA HIS A 641 -1.96 0.74 25.23
C HIS A 641 -1.32 0.95 26.63
N LYS A 642 -0.24 1.74 26.70
CA LYS A 642 0.42 2.11 27.97
C LYS A 642 0.01 3.49 28.42
N VAL A 643 -0.23 3.63 29.72
CA VAL A 643 -0.68 4.86 30.37
C VAL A 643 0.15 5.13 31.63
N LEU A 644 -0.11 6.26 32.28
CA LEU A 644 0.58 6.63 33.51
C LEU A 644 0.26 5.63 34.64
N PRO A 645 1.25 5.31 35.49
CA PRO A 645 1.03 4.51 36.70
C PRO A 645 -0.06 5.11 37.60
N GLN A 646 -0.86 4.25 38.23
CA GLN A 646 -1.98 4.66 39.10
C GLN A 646 -1.63 4.67 40.59
N VAL A 647 -0.49 4.10 40.98
CA VAL A 647 -0.03 4.03 42.38
C VAL A 647 1.21 4.89 42.61
N SER A 648 1.50 5.19 43.87
CA SER A 648 2.68 5.98 44.25
C SER A 648 4.00 5.30 43.85
N PRO A 649 5.08 6.07 43.58
CA PRO A 649 6.37 5.55 43.15
C PRO A 649 6.97 4.45 44.04
N ALA A 650 6.74 4.55 45.36
CA ALA A 650 7.21 3.55 46.33
C ALA A 650 6.63 2.14 46.11
N ASN A 651 5.50 2.04 45.39
CA ASN A 651 4.82 0.79 45.08
C ASN A 651 5.11 0.28 43.66
N TRP A 652 5.88 1.02 42.87
CA TRP A 652 6.15 0.65 41.49
C TRP A 652 6.96 -0.63 41.38
N LYS A 653 6.55 -1.47 40.43
CA LYS A 653 7.28 -2.65 40.02
C LYS A 653 7.25 -2.82 38.51
N LEU A 654 8.10 -3.72 38.02
CA LEU A 654 8.09 -4.19 36.63
C LEU A 654 8.15 -5.71 36.62
N SER A 655 7.20 -6.36 35.96
CA SER A 655 7.13 -7.82 35.88
C SER A 655 7.47 -8.31 34.47
N ILE A 656 8.65 -8.92 34.30
CA ILE A 656 9.20 -9.33 33.00
C ILE A 656 9.02 -10.83 32.80
N ALA A 657 8.38 -11.22 31.69
CA ALA A 657 8.25 -12.62 31.26
C ALA A 657 9.38 -13.05 30.31
N GLY A 658 10.00 -12.10 29.61
CA GLY A 658 11.17 -12.33 28.78
C GLY A 658 11.46 -11.17 27.84
N ILE A 659 12.58 -11.28 27.11
CA ILE A 659 13.04 -10.25 26.17
C ILE A 659 13.31 -10.84 24.79
N ALA A 660 12.98 -10.07 23.76
CA ALA A 660 13.23 -10.37 22.37
C ALA A 660 14.35 -9.48 21.82
N TYR A 661 15.29 -10.06 21.08
CA TYR A 661 16.49 -9.36 20.61
C TYR A 661 17.01 -9.94 19.29
N LEU A 662 17.85 -9.18 18.60
CA LEU A 662 18.75 -9.65 17.54
C LEU A 662 20.18 -9.73 18.09
N GLY A 663 20.98 -10.65 17.56
CA GLY A 663 22.37 -10.83 17.97
C GLY A 663 22.51 -11.83 19.11
N GLU A 664 23.34 -11.53 20.10
CA GLU A 664 23.75 -12.46 21.16
C GLU A 664 23.82 -11.78 22.53
N ILE A 665 23.27 -12.45 23.55
CA ILE A 665 23.53 -12.12 24.95
C ILE A 665 24.80 -12.88 25.35
N ILE A 666 25.76 -12.15 25.92
CA ILE A 666 27.12 -12.63 26.24
C ILE A 666 27.29 -12.71 27.75
#